data_AF-A0A969Y772-F1
#
_entry.id   AF-A0A969Y772-F1
#
_cell.length_a   1.000
_cell.length_b   1.000
_cell.length_c   1.000
_cell.angle_alpha   90.00
_cell.angle_beta   90.00
_cell.angle_gamma   90.00
#
_symmetry.space_group_name_H-M   'P 1'
#
loop_
_entity.id
_entity.type
_entity.pdbx_description
1 polymer ?
#
loop_
_entity_poly.entity_id
_entity_poly.type
_entity_poly.pdbx_seq_one_letter_code
_entity_poly.pdbx_strand_id
1 'polypeptide(L)'
;MNTDQWKRIRGTGRRLPTLHTRKPGTGTAFSQLLASCVGVSVIVMLTLASMSLPHPAWAGETANHQKTLPLPGEVFDVEGHTAFVILPPAESRHANRPMPWVWYAPTLPNLPEARENWMFERFLAEGIAIAGVDVGESYGSPQGRAGFSAFYRELVERRGFSRKPCLLARSRGGLMVYNWAAENPESVACIAGIYPVCNLRSWPGVEKACAAYGLTAAELAEQLAQHNPIDRLVPLAGAGVPIFHIHGDADSVVPLVDNSATLARRYRELGGSMRLRVAAGQGHNVWDGFFQCEELVEFVVVHAMPAAEREPSSALFRDPPMEARPGAFWAWLNGNVDLAEITRELEEMKAKGMSGAEIWDIGVISPNEEAPIPAGPAFLGPESLEAINHAISEADRLGLHLGLVASSSWNAGGSWVQPRDAMKALYHSEITVNGPIRISQVLPFPSTRAPKGTNGLPVYYKEIAVLAFPQTTNNVIRDTAAITNLSERMDCDGRLTWDVPPGRWVIARFVASNTGQKLMVPSPNSNGLIIDHLDSNAAETHFRHIIDQLLKTRPSFDALRYMEVDSVEVNAQTDWTDSFVEEFRKRRGYDPVPYLPTLIGKTFSDPQISKRFQHDYRKTVSDLWIDGHYRAATKFLNTYGIKLVAEAGHGGYPRTDPLRSLGAVDIPRGEFWNRRKNWVIKEAASAAHVYGKQIVDAESFTGWRHWQDGPLEYKRLADTAFCAGLNRITFHTFAHTPPQGGVPGHMYHAGEHFNLNCTWWPQSAPMLSYFSRCCYLLQRGLPVADVCFYYGDDAPNLVATRRIGPDSKRLDGPTCAHCGRPNPAPAEALGPGYDYDVIDSEVILNRMEVKGGRLVLPNGVSYAAIVLPERDDVPLRVLEKLEELVHAGATLLGPRPSRDPSLADYPRADTKVQEIAERMWGQNTKEDRSGRSYGKGRVIPDRNRVREVLQQLGFGPDFAYTCSGKPADLDYIHRRTQDTDIYFVSNTQMEDAEADCVFRVEARPAQFWFPDTGDVQSCPDAQIVPGGVKLKLHLPAAGSVFVVFGASAIPTLPPSQTRSKPGVLAAYEISGPWEVRFPPNLGAPSSRIFEKLVSWTAIPEDGIKYFSGTATYLKEFEVPASMLAKGGHLELDLGQLRNVAEVEFNDEPLGIRWKPPFSYDVTGLVRPGKNRLAVKITNVWANRLVGDALLPKEKRITRITQKVGIDGPLEAGLFGPVQLVVVATDSSVPHPKANKQESSEPEK
;
A
#
# COMPACT_ATOMS: atom_id res chain seq x y z
N MET A 1 11.37 -15.46 -32.58
CA MET A 1 11.77 -16.09 -33.87
C MET A 1 12.14 -17.55 -33.61
N ASN A 2 11.60 -18.42 -34.47
CA ASN A 2 11.63 -19.89 -34.59
C ASN A 2 12.29 -20.79 -33.52
N THR A 3 11.41 -21.59 -32.93
CA THR A 3 11.58 -22.95 -32.43
C THR A 3 11.84 -23.94 -33.58
N ASP A 4 12.84 -24.82 -33.47
CA ASP A 4 12.72 -26.18 -34.01
C ASP A 4 13.76 -27.17 -33.47
N GLN A 5 13.30 -28.41 -33.29
CA GLN A 5 14.01 -29.67 -33.00
C GLN A 5 14.25 -30.12 -31.54
N TRP A 6 13.23 -30.83 -31.10
CA TRP A 6 13.13 -31.78 -30.00
C TRP A 6 13.58 -33.22 -30.40
N LYS A 7 14.09 -33.97 -29.41
CA LYS A 7 14.04 -35.46 -29.20
C LYS A 7 15.11 -36.38 -29.80
N ARG A 8 15.75 -37.17 -28.91
CA ARG A 8 15.78 -38.66 -28.86
C ARG A 8 16.50 -39.14 -27.57
N ILE A 9 15.82 -39.70 -26.57
CA ILE A 9 15.32 -41.09 -26.35
C ILE A 9 16.34 -42.04 -25.68
N ARG A 10 16.04 -42.32 -24.40
CA ARG A 10 15.95 -43.60 -23.64
C ARG A 10 17.10 -44.62 -23.61
N GLY A 11 17.30 -45.19 -22.42
CA GLY A 11 17.78 -46.58 -22.22
C GLY A 11 18.40 -46.78 -20.82
N THR A 12 17.63 -47.08 -19.77
CA THR A 12 17.31 -48.44 -19.24
C THR A 12 18.40 -49.11 -18.39
N GLY A 13 18.02 -49.53 -17.16
CA GLY A 13 18.70 -50.54 -16.33
C GLY A 13 18.79 -50.12 -14.86
N ARG A 14 17.82 -50.42 -13.98
CA ARG A 14 17.73 -51.64 -13.12
C ARG A 14 19.08 -52.01 -12.48
N ARG A 15 19.23 -52.37 -11.21
CA ARG A 15 18.44 -52.38 -9.95
C ARG A 15 19.40 -53.07 -8.94
N LEU A 16 19.31 -52.71 -7.66
CA LEU A 16 19.63 -53.57 -6.48
C LEU A 16 21.13 -53.76 -6.08
N PRO A 17 21.44 -54.12 -4.81
CA PRO A 17 21.28 -53.25 -3.64
C PRO A 17 22.41 -53.43 -2.57
N THR A 18 22.43 -52.52 -1.59
CA THR A 18 22.70 -52.72 -0.13
C THR A 18 23.78 -53.69 0.36
N LEU A 19 24.63 -53.23 1.30
CA LEU A 19 24.69 -53.69 2.71
C LEU A 19 25.87 -52.95 3.40
N HIS A 20 25.64 -52.05 4.35
CA HIS A 20 25.60 -52.32 5.79
C HIS A 20 26.90 -52.95 6.34
N THR A 21 27.70 -52.19 7.10
CA THR A 21 27.69 -52.22 8.58
C THR A 21 28.98 -51.66 9.21
N ARG A 22 28.77 -51.05 10.39
CA ARG A 22 29.66 -51.01 11.59
C ARG A 22 30.93 -50.12 11.56
N LYS A 23 30.85 -49.02 12.33
CA LYS A 23 31.51 -48.76 13.65
C LYS A 23 32.77 -49.59 13.99
N PRO A 24 33.65 -49.17 14.96
CA PRO A 24 33.55 -48.05 15.92
C PRO A 24 34.87 -47.33 16.27
N GLY A 25 34.78 -46.37 17.21
CA GLY A 25 35.81 -46.06 18.21
C GLY A 25 36.30 -44.61 18.17
N THR A 26 36.61 -43.90 19.26
CA THR A 26 36.44 -44.03 20.73
C THR A 26 37.05 -42.76 21.34
N GLY A 27 36.57 -42.33 22.52
CA GLY A 27 37.33 -41.48 23.47
C GLY A 27 36.51 -40.28 23.99
N THR A 28 35.79 -40.35 25.14
CA THR A 28 36.21 -40.15 26.56
C THR A 28 36.88 -38.80 26.83
N ALA A 29 36.60 -37.99 27.87
CA ALA A 29 35.74 -37.98 29.09
C ALA A 29 35.76 -36.50 29.63
N PHE A 30 34.84 -35.96 30.44
CA PHE A 30 34.79 -36.07 31.92
C PHE A 30 33.57 -35.29 32.53
N SER A 31 32.88 -35.94 33.51
CA SER A 31 32.08 -35.51 34.71
C SER A 31 31.25 -34.19 34.73
N GLN A 32 29.95 -34.09 35.07
CA GLN A 32 29.02 -34.58 36.13
C GLN A 32 29.13 -33.97 37.56
N LEU A 33 28.02 -33.39 38.08
CA LEU A 33 27.16 -33.81 39.24
C LEU A 33 26.13 -32.68 39.60
N LEU A 34 24.79 -32.89 39.56
CA LEU A 34 23.81 -33.42 40.57
C LEU A 34 23.49 -32.43 41.73
N ALA A 35 22.28 -32.23 42.31
CA ALA A 35 20.99 -32.96 42.46
C ALA A 35 19.84 -31.94 42.81
N SER A 36 18.57 -32.05 42.40
CA SER A 36 17.42 -32.92 42.78
C SER A 36 16.79 -32.70 44.18
N CYS A 37 15.48 -32.40 44.24
CA CYS A 37 14.51 -32.98 45.20
C CYS A 37 13.04 -32.71 44.80
N VAL A 38 12.15 -33.64 45.20
CA VAL A 38 10.83 -34.02 44.62
C VAL A 38 9.72 -33.93 45.68
N GLY A 39 8.44 -33.81 45.25
CA GLY A 39 7.24 -34.18 46.04
C GLY A 39 5.93 -33.61 45.44
N VAL A 40 5.27 -34.25 44.47
CA VAL A 40 4.14 -35.23 44.53
C VAL A 40 2.77 -34.68 45.00
N SER A 41 1.79 -34.98 44.15
CA SER A 41 0.38 -34.61 43.97
C SER A 41 -0.65 -35.02 45.04
N VAL A 42 -1.80 -34.33 45.06
CA VAL A 42 -3.16 -34.92 45.25
C VAL A 42 -4.18 -34.18 44.38
N ILE A 43 -5.01 -34.95 43.66
CA ILE A 43 -6.19 -34.55 42.85
C ILE A 43 -7.46 -34.92 43.64
N VAL A 44 -8.47 -34.04 43.68
CA VAL A 44 -9.91 -34.43 43.74
C VAL A 44 -10.75 -33.36 43.00
N MET A 45 -11.51 -33.81 41.98
CA MET A 45 -12.63 -33.10 41.36
C MET A 45 -13.88 -33.17 42.24
N LEU A 46 -14.71 -32.12 42.25
CA LEU A 46 -16.18 -32.26 42.16
C LEU A 46 -16.87 -30.92 41.84
N THR A 47 -17.71 -30.99 40.82
CA THR A 47 -18.70 -30.04 40.30
C THR A 47 -19.71 -29.55 41.34
N LEU A 48 -20.18 -28.28 41.24
CA LEU A 48 -21.61 -27.91 41.35
C LEU A 48 -21.88 -26.42 41.08
N ALA A 49 -22.82 -26.21 40.14
CA ALA A 49 -23.87 -25.19 40.10
C ALA A 49 -23.52 -23.69 40.31
N SER A 50 -23.59 -22.96 39.20
CA SER A 50 -23.90 -21.54 39.13
C SER A 50 -25.27 -21.26 39.77
N MET A 51 -25.27 -20.62 40.94
CA MET A 51 -26.42 -19.87 41.45
C MET A 51 -26.14 -18.38 41.32
N SER A 52 -26.87 -17.75 40.40
CA SER A 52 -27.01 -16.31 40.31
C SER A 52 -27.72 -15.78 41.56
N LEU A 53 -27.08 -14.87 42.29
CA LEU A 53 -27.74 -13.96 43.22
C LEU A 53 -27.19 -12.53 43.01
N PRO A 54 -28.01 -11.50 43.26
CA PRO A 54 -27.82 -10.16 42.74
C PRO A 54 -26.75 -9.41 43.55
N HIS A 55 -25.90 -8.65 42.85
CA HIS A 55 -24.99 -7.71 43.50
C HIS A 55 -25.79 -6.69 44.34
N PRO A 56 -25.43 -6.46 45.61
CA PRO A 56 -26.02 -5.40 46.41
C PRO A 56 -25.51 -4.05 45.91
N ALA A 57 -26.44 -3.12 45.66
CA ALA A 57 -26.17 -1.71 45.52
C ALA A 57 -25.42 -1.21 46.77
N TRP A 58 -24.20 -0.71 46.59
CA TRP A 58 -23.42 -0.11 47.67
C TRP A 58 -23.35 1.40 47.46
N ALA A 59 -24.22 2.08 48.21
CA ALA A 59 -24.06 3.49 48.54
C ALA A 59 -22.94 3.60 49.58
N GLY A 60 -21.75 3.98 49.12
CA GLY A 60 -20.72 4.62 49.93
C GLY A 60 -20.67 6.09 49.56
N GLU A 61 -20.67 6.97 50.56
CA GLU A 61 -20.76 8.43 50.42
C GLU A 61 -19.81 8.97 49.34
N THR A 62 -20.40 9.43 48.24
CA THR A 62 -19.70 10.10 47.14
C THR A 62 -19.33 11.51 47.57
N ALA A 63 -18.03 11.78 47.68
CA ALA A 63 -17.54 13.14 47.55
C ALA A 63 -18.04 13.67 46.21
N ASN A 64 -18.86 14.72 46.27
CA ASN A 64 -19.63 15.25 45.16
C ASN A 64 -18.68 15.93 44.16
N HIS A 65 -18.19 15.19 43.17
CA HIS A 65 -17.43 15.71 42.05
C HIS A 65 -18.34 15.70 40.81
N GLN A 66 -19.20 16.72 40.70
CA GLN A 66 -20.02 16.95 39.51
C GLN A 66 -19.10 17.42 38.36
N LYS A 67 -18.46 16.48 37.66
CA LYS A 67 -17.81 16.75 36.38
C LYS A 67 -18.84 16.61 35.26
N THR A 68 -19.00 17.63 34.44
CA THR A 68 -19.85 17.58 33.23
C THR A 68 -19.02 17.12 32.05
N LEU A 69 -19.44 16.04 31.38
CA LEU A 69 -18.78 15.52 30.17
C LEU A 69 -19.47 16.05 28.91
N PRO A 70 -18.72 16.25 27.81
CA PRO A 70 -19.28 16.81 26.57
C PRO A 70 -20.00 15.76 25.69
N LEU A 71 -19.82 14.48 26.01
CA LEU A 71 -20.52 13.33 25.45
C LEU A 71 -20.94 12.40 26.60
N PRO A 72 -21.93 11.50 26.40
CA PRO A 72 -22.35 10.54 27.43
C PRO A 72 -21.18 9.69 27.95
N GLY A 73 -20.99 9.68 29.27
CA GLY A 73 -19.90 8.95 29.92
C GLY A 73 -20.11 8.76 31.43
N GLU A 74 -19.17 8.07 32.07
CA GLU A 74 -19.15 7.79 33.51
C GLU A 74 -18.08 8.67 34.19
N VAL A 75 -18.39 9.20 35.38
CA VAL A 75 -17.47 9.94 36.25
C VAL A 75 -17.31 9.16 37.56
N PHE A 76 -16.09 8.98 38.05
CA PHE A 76 -15.77 8.14 39.22
C PHE A 76 -14.53 8.66 39.96
N ASP A 77 -14.23 8.10 41.14
CA ASP A 77 -13.05 8.45 41.95
C ASP A 77 -11.91 7.43 41.77
N VAL A 78 -10.67 7.92 41.72
CA VAL A 78 -9.45 7.11 41.79
C VAL A 78 -8.49 7.70 42.82
N GLU A 79 -8.43 7.05 43.99
CA GLU A 79 -7.56 7.46 45.10
C GLU A 79 -7.71 8.96 45.47
N GLY A 80 -8.95 9.46 45.49
CA GLY A 80 -9.26 10.86 45.80
C GLY A 80 -9.16 11.82 44.62
N HIS A 81 -9.01 11.32 43.39
CA HIS A 81 -8.97 12.11 42.16
C HIS A 81 -10.20 11.85 41.29
N THR A 82 -10.81 12.92 40.76
CA THR A 82 -11.93 12.79 39.81
C THR A 82 -11.43 12.19 38.50
N ALA A 83 -12.02 11.10 38.06
CA ALA A 83 -11.74 10.45 36.79
C ALA A 83 -13.00 10.33 35.93
N PHE A 84 -12.83 10.10 34.63
CA PHE A 84 -13.94 9.84 33.73
C PHE A 84 -13.61 8.82 32.65
N VAL A 85 -14.67 8.26 32.05
CA VAL A 85 -14.60 7.46 30.83
C VAL A 85 -15.80 7.73 29.91
N ILE A 86 -15.54 7.89 28.61
CA ILE A 86 -16.52 7.96 27.53
C ILE A 86 -16.31 6.70 26.69
N LEU A 87 -17.32 5.83 26.64
CA LEU A 87 -17.24 4.54 25.97
C LEU A 87 -17.85 4.62 24.56
N PRO A 88 -17.30 3.88 23.57
CA PRO A 88 -17.88 3.81 22.22
C PRO A 88 -19.33 3.26 22.27
N PRO A 89 -20.13 3.37 21.21
CA PRO A 89 -21.45 2.72 21.14
C PRO A 89 -21.37 1.21 21.43
N ALA A 90 -22.42 0.61 21.98
CA ALA A 90 -22.40 -0.79 22.44
C ALA A 90 -22.07 -1.77 21.30
N GLU A 91 -22.54 -1.47 20.10
CA GLU A 91 -22.28 -2.18 18.84
C GLU A 91 -20.81 -2.12 18.38
N SER A 92 -20.04 -1.17 18.90
CA SER A 92 -18.60 -1.01 18.67
C SER A 92 -17.76 -1.48 19.87
N ARG A 93 -18.39 -1.97 20.95
CA ARG A 93 -17.72 -2.54 22.12
C ARG A 93 -17.54 -4.04 21.95
N HIS A 94 -16.38 -4.54 22.34
CA HIS A 94 -16.05 -5.96 22.25
C HIS A 94 -15.91 -6.54 23.66
N ALA A 95 -16.76 -7.50 24.02
CA ALA A 95 -16.81 -8.08 25.37
C ALA A 95 -15.58 -8.94 25.72
N ASN A 96 -14.81 -9.39 24.72
CA ASN A 96 -13.74 -10.39 24.89
C ASN A 96 -12.32 -9.82 24.75
N ARG A 97 -12.13 -8.49 24.70
CA ARG A 97 -10.80 -7.89 24.55
C ARG A 97 -10.62 -6.62 25.38
N PRO A 98 -9.36 -6.26 25.69
CA PRO A 98 -9.10 -5.00 26.37
C PRO A 98 -9.57 -3.80 25.54
N MET A 99 -10.26 -2.84 26.16
CA MET A 99 -10.77 -1.63 25.50
C MET A 99 -9.61 -0.73 25.06
N PRO A 100 -9.41 -0.46 23.76
CA PRO A 100 -8.48 0.56 23.28
C PRO A 100 -8.94 1.94 23.72
N TRP A 101 -8.00 2.83 24.04
CA TRP A 101 -8.37 4.10 24.65
C TRP A 101 -7.37 5.23 24.44
N VAL A 102 -7.93 6.43 24.40
CA VAL A 102 -7.24 7.70 24.44
C VAL A 102 -7.23 8.21 25.87
N TRP A 103 -6.04 8.46 26.41
CA TRP A 103 -5.86 9.11 27.69
C TRP A 103 -5.76 10.62 27.50
N TYR A 104 -6.85 11.33 27.76
CA TYR A 104 -6.93 12.78 27.64
C TYR A 104 -6.36 13.48 28.89
N ALA A 105 -5.49 14.46 28.67
CA ALA A 105 -4.99 15.34 29.73
C ALA A 105 -4.86 16.80 29.22
N PRO A 106 -5.18 17.80 30.05
CA PRO A 106 -5.54 17.71 31.47
C PRO A 106 -7.04 17.48 31.67
N THR A 107 -7.42 16.87 32.79
CA THR A 107 -8.82 16.55 33.13
C THR A 107 -9.38 17.54 34.16
N LEU A 108 -9.14 18.84 33.99
CA LEU A 108 -9.63 19.87 34.91
C LEU A 108 -11.17 19.92 34.98
N PRO A 109 -11.79 20.60 35.96
CA PRO A 109 -13.25 20.57 36.14
C PRO A 109 -14.08 20.88 34.88
N ASN A 110 -13.57 21.74 33.99
CA ASN A 110 -14.20 22.15 32.73
C ASN A 110 -13.66 21.45 31.47
N LEU A 111 -12.80 20.44 31.61
CA LEU A 111 -12.16 19.73 30.49
C LEU A 111 -12.30 18.20 30.61
N PRO A 112 -12.59 17.45 29.53
CA PRO A 112 -12.79 17.93 28.16
C PRO A 112 -14.07 18.76 27.97
N GLU A 113 -14.14 19.54 26.90
CA GLU A 113 -15.28 20.41 26.57
C GLU A 113 -15.93 20.01 25.24
N ALA A 114 -17.00 20.69 24.82
CA ALA A 114 -17.77 20.31 23.63
C ALA A 114 -16.98 20.40 22.31
N ARG A 115 -15.85 21.11 22.29
CA ARG A 115 -15.04 21.33 21.09
C ARG A 115 -14.30 20.07 20.66
N GLU A 116 -13.96 19.20 21.60
CA GLU A 116 -13.36 17.90 21.32
C GLU A 116 -14.36 16.87 20.73
N ASN A 117 -15.66 17.17 20.68
CA ASN A 117 -16.68 16.21 20.23
C ASN A 117 -16.39 15.62 18.85
N TRP A 118 -15.96 16.46 17.89
CA TRP A 118 -15.69 16.01 16.53
C TRP A 118 -14.62 14.90 16.46
N MET A 119 -13.55 15.01 17.25
CA MET A 119 -12.48 14.02 17.28
C MET A 119 -12.87 12.82 18.15
N PHE A 120 -13.58 13.07 19.26
CA PHE A 120 -14.06 12.03 20.14
C PHE A 120 -15.05 11.11 19.42
N GLU A 121 -16.00 11.65 18.66
CA GLU A 121 -16.96 10.87 17.87
C GLU A 121 -16.26 9.96 16.85
N ARG A 122 -15.14 10.41 16.26
CA ARG A 122 -14.34 9.59 15.32
C ARG A 122 -13.58 8.48 16.03
N PHE A 123 -13.00 8.75 17.20
CA PHE A 123 -12.40 7.70 18.03
C PHE A 123 -13.44 6.65 18.44
N LEU A 124 -14.61 7.11 18.88
CA LEU A 124 -15.70 6.24 19.31
C LEU A 124 -16.27 5.42 18.14
N ALA A 125 -16.32 5.99 16.93
CA ALA A 125 -16.74 5.28 15.71
C ALA A 125 -15.77 4.16 15.31
N GLU A 126 -14.48 4.28 15.65
CA GLU A 126 -13.46 3.24 15.47
C GLU A 126 -13.37 2.28 16.69
N GLY A 127 -14.23 2.45 17.70
CA GLY A 127 -14.27 1.58 18.90
C GLY A 127 -13.24 1.94 19.98
N ILE A 128 -12.72 3.17 19.97
CA ILE A 128 -11.70 3.66 20.92
C ILE A 128 -12.39 4.51 21.99
N ALA A 129 -12.23 4.13 23.27
CA ALA A 129 -12.75 4.88 24.40
C ALA A 129 -11.90 6.13 24.70
N ILE A 130 -12.45 7.10 25.42
CA ILE A 130 -11.72 8.27 25.94
C ILE A 130 -11.77 8.27 27.46
N ALA A 131 -10.66 8.50 28.13
CA ALA A 131 -10.61 8.52 29.59
C ALA A 131 -9.59 9.53 30.10
N GLY A 132 -9.76 10.02 31.33
CA GLY A 132 -8.83 10.95 31.96
C GLY A 132 -9.00 11.05 33.47
N VAL A 133 -8.00 11.60 34.15
CA VAL A 133 -7.97 11.81 35.61
C VAL A 133 -7.48 13.21 35.96
N ASP A 134 -8.17 13.86 36.89
CA ASP A 134 -7.83 15.17 37.43
C ASP A 134 -6.83 15.04 38.58
N VAL A 135 -5.55 15.31 38.31
CA VAL A 135 -4.48 15.38 39.32
C VAL A 135 -4.10 16.82 39.69
N GLY A 136 -4.99 17.77 39.39
CA GLY A 136 -4.79 19.20 39.62
C GLY A 136 -3.58 19.78 38.88
N GLU A 137 -3.11 20.93 39.37
CA GLU A 137 -1.95 21.65 38.85
C GLU A 137 -0.62 21.05 39.33
N SER A 138 -0.38 19.78 39.04
CA SER A 138 0.81 19.05 39.53
C SER A 138 2.07 19.27 38.69
N TYR A 139 1.98 19.90 37.52
CA TYR A 139 3.11 20.22 36.62
C TYR A 139 4.07 19.06 36.29
N GLY A 140 3.63 17.81 36.41
CA GLY A 140 4.40 16.60 36.09
C GLY A 140 5.21 16.11 37.28
N SER A 141 4.91 16.61 38.47
CA SER A 141 5.62 16.27 39.70
C SER A 141 5.52 14.79 40.03
N PRO A 142 6.44 14.24 40.84
CA PRO A 142 6.37 12.86 41.31
C PRO A 142 4.99 12.47 41.90
N GLN A 143 4.35 13.37 42.66
CA GLN A 143 3.03 13.11 43.24
C GLN A 143 1.93 13.05 42.17
N GLY A 144 1.91 13.98 41.21
CA GLY A 144 0.95 13.95 40.10
C GLY A 144 1.08 12.68 39.24
N ARG A 145 2.31 12.23 39.00
CA ARG A 145 2.59 10.99 38.26
C ARG A 145 2.16 9.72 39.01
N ALA A 146 2.17 9.74 40.34
CA ALA A 146 1.59 8.67 41.13
C ALA A 146 0.08 8.56 40.90
N GLY A 147 -0.64 9.69 40.85
CA GLY A 147 -2.07 9.73 40.50
C GLY A 147 -2.36 9.19 39.09
N PHE A 148 -1.54 9.54 38.10
CA PHE A 148 -1.64 8.95 36.75
C PHE A 148 -1.40 7.44 36.77
N SER A 149 -0.42 6.97 37.52
CA SER A 149 -0.14 5.53 37.65
C SER A 149 -1.29 4.78 38.34
N ALA A 150 -1.95 5.39 39.33
CA ALA A 150 -3.15 4.83 39.96
C ALA A 150 -4.31 4.72 38.96
N PHE A 151 -4.55 5.76 38.16
CA PHE A 151 -5.57 5.75 37.11
C PHE A 151 -5.30 4.72 36.01
N TYR A 152 -4.05 4.59 35.56
CA TYR A 152 -3.65 3.55 34.62
C TYR A 152 -3.98 2.15 35.14
N ARG A 153 -3.65 1.86 36.41
CA ARG A 153 -3.98 0.57 37.04
C ARG A 153 -5.48 0.35 37.13
N GLU A 154 -6.26 1.37 37.51
CA GLU A 154 -7.72 1.27 37.58
C GLU A 154 -8.31 0.88 36.22
N LEU A 155 -7.89 1.56 35.13
CA LEU A 155 -8.42 1.22 33.80
C LEU A 155 -7.95 -0.16 33.31
N VAL A 156 -6.66 -0.45 33.42
CA VAL A 156 -6.06 -1.66 32.84
C VAL A 156 -6.37 -2.91 33.65
N GLU A 157 -6.23 -2.85 34.98
CA GLU A 157 -6.31 -4.03 35.85
C GLU A 157 -7.75 -4.33 36.29
N ARG A 158 -8.61 -3.31 36.41
CA ARG A 158 -9.97 -3.48 36.96
C ARG A 158 -11.08 -3.28 35.92
N ARG A 159 -10.88 -2.39 34.94
CA ARG A 159 -11.90 -2.08 33.93
C ARG A 159 -11.64 -2.72 32.57
N GLY A 160 -10.53 -3.46 32.42
CA GLY A 160 -10.22 -4.23 31.22
C GLY A 160 -9.83 -3.36 30.02
N PHE A 161 -9.07 -2.29 30.24
CA PHE A 161 -8.54 -1.44 29.15
C PHE A 161 -7.19 -1.95 28.63
N SER A 162 -6.85 -1.58 27.39
CA SER A 162 -5.56 -1.93 26.77
C SER A 162 -4.38 -1.38 27.58
N ARG A 163 -3.29 -2.16 27.66
CA ARG A 163 -2.06 -1.78 28.37
C ARG A 163 -1.31 -0.61 27.72
N LYS A 164 -1.59 -0.29 26.46
CA LYS A 164 -0.91 0.79 25.72
C LYS A 164 -1.92 1.85 25.28
N PRO A 165 -2.29 2.81 26.15
CA PRO A 165 -3.07 3.99 25.75
C PRO A 165 -2.37 4.84 24.70
N CYS A 166 -3.17 5.54 23.90
CA CYS A 166 -2.74 6.72 23.16
C CYS A 166 -2.86 7.95 24.07
N LEU A 167 -1.76 8.64 24.34
CA LEU A 167 -1.79 9.82 25.22
C LEU A 167 -2.16 11.06 24.41
N LEU A 168 -3.19 11.80 24.82
CA LEU A 168 -3.65 13.03 24.17
C LEU A 168 -3.40 14.24 25.08
N ALA A 169 -2.36 15.00 24.74
CA ALA A 169 -1.85 16.13 25.50
C ALA A 169 -2.42 17.47 25.00
N ARG A 170 -3.35 18.08 25.73
CA ARG A 170 -3.80 19.45 25.45
C ARG A 170 -3.06 20.44 26.36
N SER A 171 -2.39 21.46 25.80
CA SER A 171 -1.77 22.53 26.58
C SER A 171 -0.93 21.99 27.76
N ARG A 172 -1.16 22.44 28.99
CA ARG A 172 -0.47 22.02 30.22
C ARG A 172 -0.50 20.51 30.51
N GLY A 173 -1.43 19.76 29.91
CA GLY A 173 -1.48 18.30 30.00
C GLY A 173 -0.19 17.63 29.51
N GLY A 174 0.54 18.29 28.60
CA GLY A 174 1.85 17.84 28.09
C GLY A 174 2.85 17.52 29.20
N LEU A 175 2.95 18.37 30.22
CA LEU A 175 3.86 18.15 31.35
C LEU A 175 3.55 16.87 32.13
N MET A 176 2.26 16.48 32.23
CA MET A 176 1.86 15.26 32.94
C MET A 176 2.21 14.04 32.10
N VAL A 177 1.67 14.00 30.87
CA VAL A 177 1.70 12.79 30.05
C VAL A 177 3.13 12.44 29.63
N TYR A 178 3.96 13.43 29.28
CA TYR A 178 5.33 13.15 28.86
C TYR A 178 6.19 12.64 30.01
N ASN A 179 6.08 13.24 31.21
CA ASN A 179 6.87 12.79 32.34
C ASN A 179 6.44 11.40 32.84
N TRP A 180 5.14 11.06 32.74
CA TRP A 180 4.68 9.69 33.00
C TRP A 180 5.14 8.71 31.91
N ALA A 181 5.02 9.10 30.65
CA ALA A 181 5.42 8.29 29.50
C ALA A 181 6.92 7.97 29.50
N ALA A 182 7.78 8.94 29.86
CA ALA A 182 9.22 8.75 29.94
C ALA A 182 9.63 7.69 30.99
N GLU A 183 8.79 7.44 31.99
CA GLU A 183 8.99 6.39 33.01
C GLU A 183 8.36 5.05 32.61
N ASN A 184 7.41 5.08 31.68
CA ASN A 184 6.63 3.93 31.26
C ASN A 184 6.61 3.79 29.72
N PRO A 185 7.76 3.88 29.02
CA PRO A 185 7.77 3.99 27.55
C PRO A 185 7.14 2.78 26.85
N GLU A 186 7.29 1.58 27.45
CA GLU A 186 6.69 0.34 26.95
C GLU A 186 5.16 0.28 27.09
N SER A 187 4.57 1.16 27.91
CA SER A 187 3.12 1.24 28.15
C SER A 187 2.45 2.33 27.30
N VAL A 188 3.13 2.88 26.30
CA VAL A 188 2.58 3.95 25.45
C VAL A 188 2.45 3.46 24.02
N ALA A 189 1.27 3.65 23.43
CA ALA A 189 1.06 3.37 22.01
C ALA A 189 1.57 4.52 21.12
N CYS A 190 1.19 5.75 21.47
CA CYS A 190 1.65 6.98 20.83
C CYS A 190 1.38 8.20 21.73
N ILE A 191 1.93 9.35 21.36
CA ILE A 191 1.62 10.64 21.99
C ILE A 191 1.10 11.62 20.93
N ALA A 192 -0.16 12.03 21.07
CA ALA A 192 -0.78 13.09 20.29
C ALA A 192 -0.87 14.37 21.14
N GLY A 193 -0.69 15.55 20.53
CA GLY A 193 -0.67 16.81 21.28
C GLY A 193 -1.34 17.96 20.54
N ILE A 194 -2.09 18.76 21.28
CA ILE A 194 -2.68 20.03 20.86
C ILE A 194 -1.99 21.12 21.67
N TYR A 195 -1.13 21.91 21.01
CA TYR A 195 -0.22 22.92 21.58
C TYR A 195 0.35 22.53 22.96
N PRO A 196 0.92 21.32 23.12
CA PRO A 196 1.27 20.79 24.43
C PRO A 196 2.47 21.54 25.03
N VAL A 197 2.40 21.80 26.33
CA VAL A 197 3.54 22.27 27.10
C VAL A 197 4.53 21.12 27.26
N CYS A 198 5.71 21.28 26.68
CA CYS A 198 6.79 20.30 26.70
C CYS A 198 8.01 20.82 27.48
N ASN A 199 8.01 22.11 27.86
CA ASN A 199 9.15 22.73 28.51
C ASN A 199 8.74 23.50 29.76
N LEU A 200 9.06 22.94 30.91
CA LEU A 200 8.76 23.48 32.24
C LEU A 200 9.43 24.85 32.50
N ARG A 201 10.55 25.17 31.80
CA ARG A 201 11.15 26.51 31.83
C ARG A 201 10.27 27.56 31.15
N SER A 202 9.62 27.20 30.04
CA SER A 202 8.76 28.12 29.27
C SER A 202 7.42 28.34 29.96
N TRP A 203 6.79 27.27 30.42
CA TRP A 203 5.52 27.30 31.14
C TRP A 203 5.45 26.12 32.11
N PRO A 204 5.03 26.31 33.38
CA PRO A 204 4.64 27.58 33.99
C PRO A 204 5.84 28.43 34.40
N GLY A 205 7.08 27.94 34.20
CA GLY A 205 8.30 28.49 34.77
C GLY A 205 8.65 27.84 36.11
N VAL A 206 9.95 27.75 36.40
CA VAL A 206 10.47 27.03 37.57
C VAL A 206 9.95 27.60 38.90
N GLU A 207 9.85 28.93 38.99
CA GLU A 207 9.29 29.66 40.14
C GLU A 207 7.89 29.19 40.53
N LYS A 208 7.02 28.95 39.54
CA LYS A 208 5.63 28.53 39.78
C LYS A 208 5.51 27.03 39.99
N ALA A 209 6.37 26.24 39.36
CA ALA A 209 6.32 24.79 39.45
C ALA A 209 6.90 24.24 40.75
N CYS A 210 7.89 24.91 41.37
CA CYS A 210 8.71 24.36 42.46
C CYS A 210 7.89 23.80 43.64
N ALA A 211 6.82 24.49 44.03
CA ALA A 211 5.94 24.05 45.10
C ALA A 211 5.28 22.68 44.81
N ALA A 212 4.85 22.44 43.57
CA ALA A 212 4.26 21.15 43.17
C ALA A 212 5.26 19.99 43.21
N TYR A 213 6.56 20.31 43.15
CA TYR A 213 7.67 19.35 43.26
C TYR A 213 8.20 19.21 44.70
N GLY A 214 7.71 20.03 45.65
CA GLY A 214 8.24 20.06 47.02
C GLY A 214 9.69 20.58 47.10
N LEU A 215 10.11 21.40 46.14
CA LEU A 215 11.47 21.94 46.00
C LEU A 215 11.46 23.47 46.03
N THR A 216 12.62 24.07 46.27
CA THR A 216 12.86 25.48 45.94
C THR A 216 13.08 25.67 44.43
N ALA A 217 12.95 26.91 43.95
CA ALA A 217 13.17 27.20 42.53
C ALA A 217 14.60 26.88 42.07
N ALA A 218 15.61 27.10 42.92
CA ALA A 218 17.00 26.77 42.62
C ALA A 218 17.20 25.25 42.49
N GLU A 219 16.67 24.47 43.43
CA GLU A 219 16.76 23.00 43.41
C GLU A 219 16.05 22.40 42.19
N LEU A 220 14.85 22.88 41.86
CA LEU A 220 14.14 22.41 40.66
C LEU A 220 14.88 22.81 39.37
N ALA A 221 15.52 23.98 39.32
CA ALA A 221 16.32 24.40 38.17
C ALA A 221 17.54 23.50 37.94
N GLU A 222 18.20 23.04 39.01
CA GLU A 222 19.32 22.10 38.98
C GLU A 222 18.87 20.68 38.59
N GLN A 223 17.70 20.26 39.05
CA GLN A 223 17.14 18.93 38.77
C GLN A 223 16.34 18.86 37.47
N LEU A 224 16.31 19.93 36.68
CA LEU A 224 15.33 20.07 35.61
C LEU A 224 15.43 18.99 34.53
N ALA A 225 16.64 18.52 34.20
CA ALA A 225 16.84 17.42 33.24
C ALA A 225 16.13 16.13 33.66
N GLN A 226 15.81 15.96 34.95
CA GLN A 226 15.08 14.84 35.50
C GLN A 226 13.56 15.03 35.45
N HIS A 227 13.04 16.22 35.14
CA HIS A 227 11.61 16.56 35.26
C HIS A 227 11.01 17.27 34.05
N ASN A 228 11.84 17.66 33.08
CA ASN A 228 11.41 18.45 31.95
C ASN A 228 11.24 17.58 30.69
N PRO A 229 10.05 17.53 30.06
CA PRO A 229 9.79 16.62 28.95
C PRO A 229 10.81 16.66 27.81
N ILE A 230 11.21 17.85 27.35
CA ILE A 230 12.22 18.01 26.28
C ILE A 230 13.61 17.46 26.64
N ASP A 231 13.89 17.19 27.91
CA ASP A 231 15.16 16.63 28.39
C ASP A 231 15.05 15.10 28.65
N ARG A 232 13.84 14.51 28.60
CA ARG A 232 13.56 13.11 28.98
C ARG A 232 13.12 12.21 27.82
N LEU A 233 13.59 12.50 26.61
CA LEU A 233 13.09 11.85 25.39
C LEU A 233 13.75 10.49 25.05
N VAL A 234 14.93 10.20 25.63
CA VAL A 234 15.71 8.99 25.31
C VAL A 234 14.93 7.68 25.49
N PRO A 235 14.19 7.45 26.61
CA PRO A 235 13.43 6.21 26.78
C PRO A 235 12.32 6.06 25.75
N LEU A 236 11.66 7.15 25.36
CA LEU A 236 10.60 7.15 24.35
C LEU A 236 11.15 6.80 22.96
N ALA A 237 12.29 7.39 22.58
CA ALA A 237 12.95 7.10 21.31
C ALA A 237 13.43 5.64 21.26
N GLY A 238 13.98 5.13 22.37
CA GLY A 238 14.42 3.74 22.50
C GLY A 238 13.27 2.73 22.36
N ALA A 239 12.09 3.06 22.88
CA ALA A 239 10.87 2.25 22.71
C ALA A 239 10.15 2.49 21.37
N GLY A 240 10.62 3.44 20.56
CA GLY A 240 10.02 3.77 19.25
C GLY A 240 8.64 4.41 19.35
N VAL A 241 8.36 5.18 20.41
CA VAL A 241 7.05 5.82 20.62
C VAL A 241 6.83 6.91 19.55
N PRO A 242 5.82 6.80 18.69
CA PRO A 242 5.55 7.82 17.68
C PRO A 242 4.87 9.05 18.32
N ILE A 243 5.16 10.24 17.79
CA ILE A 243 4.63 11.52 18.29
C ILE A 243 3.98 12.35 17.18
N PHE A 244 2.80 12.93 17.46
CA PHE A 244 2.13 13.91 16.60
C PHE A 244 1.72 15.14 17.41
N HIS A 245 2.16 16.33 17.03
CA HIS A 245 1.65 17.58 17.61
C HIS A 245 1.02 18.48 16.54
N ILE A 246 -0.07 19.18 16.89
CA ILE A 246 -0.54 20.38 16.20
C ILE A 246 -0.31 21.60 17.10
N HIS A 247 0.32 22.66 16.60
CA HIS A 247 0.71 23.82 17.41
C HIS A 247 0.74 25.09 16.55
N GLY A 248 0.11 26.18 17.01
CA GLY A 248 0.16 27.47 16.33
C GLY A 248 1.52 28.18 16.39
N ASP A 249 1.89 28.92 15.35
CA ASP A 249 3.16 29.67 15.29
C ASP A 249 3.14 31.03 16.01
N ALA A 250 1.95 31.54 16.35
CA ALA A 250 1.74 32.79 17.08
C ALA A 250 1.39 32.56 18.56
N ASP A 251 1.68 31.37 19.10
CA ASP A 251 1.41 31.04 20.51
C ASP A 251 2.40 31.75 21.44
N SER A 252 1.91 32.72 22.21
CA SER A 252 2.70 33.47 23.20
C SER A 252 2.62 32.90 24.62
N VAL A 253 1.75 31.92 24.87
CA VAL A 253 1.56 31.29 26.18
C VAL A 253 2.39 30.02 26.29
N VAL A 254 2.39 29.22 25.23
CA VAL A 254 3.19 28.01 25.06
C VAL A 254 3.99 28.19 23.78
N PRO A 255 5.11 28.93 23.78
CA PRO A 255 5.82 29.22 22.54
C PRO A 255 6.23 27.96 21.77
N LEU A 256 5.88 27.89 20.49
CA LEU A 256 6.19 26.79 19.57
C LEU A 256 7.66 26.39 19.63
N VAL A 257 8.54 27.40 19.54
CA VAL A 257 10.01 27.25 19.52
C VAL A 257 10.51 26.55 20.79
N ASP A 258 10.01 26.98 21.95
CA ASP A 258 10.46 26.46 23.25
C ASP A 258 9.84 25.11 23.63
N ASN A 259 8.77 24.70 22.94
CA ASN A 259 7.99 23.49 23.22
C ASN A 259 8.05 22.50 22.06
N SER A 260 7.00 22.41 21.23
CA SER A 260 6.87 21.36 20.21
C SER A 260 8.02 21.35 19.20
N ALA A 261 8.54 22.50 18.78
CA ALA A 261 9.64 22.54 17.81
C ALA A 261 10.96 22.06 18.41
N THR A 262 11.28 22.46 19.65
CA THR A 262 12.45 21.95 20.37
C THR A 262 12.34 20.45 20.66
N LEU A 263 11.15 19.98 21.06
CA LEU A 263 10.90 18.55 21.25
C LEU A 263 11.12 17.77 19.95
N ALA A 264 10.53 18.23 18.84
CA ALA A 264 10.67 17.59 17.53
C ALA A 264 12.13 17.49 17.09
N ARG A 265 12.90 18.58 17.21
CA ARG A 265 14.32 18.60 16.86
C ARG A 265 15.12 17.57 17.66
N ARG A 266 14.98 17.59 19.00
CA ARG A 266 15.72 16.67 19.88
C ARG A 266 15.28 15.22 19.69
N TYR A 267 13.99 14.98 19.47
CA TYR A 267 13.47 13.64 19.26
C TYR A 267 14.01 13.02 17.95
N ARG A 268 14.09 13.82 16.89
CA ARG A 268 14.70 13.45 15.60
C ARG A 268 16.18 13.12 15.71
N GLU A 269 16.93 13.93 16.45
CA GLU A 269 18.36 13.68 16.73
C GLU A 269 18.58 12.33 17.45
N LEU A 270 17.59 11.86 18.22
CA LEU A 270 17.60 10.56 18.88
C LEU A 270 17.06 9.41 17.99
N GLY A 271 16.65 9.70 16.75
CA GLY A 271 16.04 8.74 15.82
C GLY A 271 14.55 8.47 16.05
N GLY A 272 13.89 9.25 16.91
CA GLY A 272 12.46 9.16 17.18
C GLY A 272 11.62 9.74 16.02
N SER A 273 10.43 9.16 15.80
CA SER A 273 9.49 9.63 14.77
C SER A 273 8.56 10.69 15.34
N MET A 274 8.59 11.89 14.76
CA MET A 274 7.65 12.95 15.13
C MET A 274 7.16 13.77 13.95
N ARG A 275 5.83 13.89 13.88
CA ARG A 275 5.13 14.85 13.04
C ARG A 275 4.73 16.08 13.85
N LEU A 276 4.95 17.26 13.26
CA LEU A 276 4.57 18.54 13.83
C LEU A 276 3.80 19.32 12.76
N ARG A 277 2.50 19.53 13.00
CA ARG A 277 1.65 20.41 12.21
C ARG A 277 1.69 21.81 12.80
N VAL A 278 2.01 22.81 12.00
CA VAL A 278 2.12 24.20 12.44
C VAL A 278 0.94 25.00 11.92
N ALA A 279 0.06 25.44 12.83
CA ALA A 279 -1.12 26.21 12.47
C ALA A 279 -0.77 27.69 12.29
N ALA A 280 -0.68 28.15 11.04
CA ALA A 280 -0.25 29.51 10.71
C ALA A 280 -1.19 30.59 11.29
N GLY A 281 -0.59 31.60 11.90
CA GLY A 281 -1.26 32.73 12.55
C GLY A 281 -2.05 32.37 13.81
N GLN A 282 -2.00 31.11 14.27
CA GLN A 282 -2.76 30.67 15.43
C GLN A 282 -1.94 30.82 16.72
N GLY A 283 -2.56 31.38 17.76
CA GLY A 283 -1.97 31.49 19.10
C GLY A 283 -2.46 30.40 20.05
N HIS A 284 -2.38 30.66 21.36
CA HIS A 284 -2.99 29.81 22.39
C HIS A 284 -4.51 30.01 22.47
N ASN A 285 -5.19 29.76 21.35
CA ASN A 285 -6.61 30.01 21.19
C ASN A 285 -7.40 28.68 21.05
N VAL A 286 -8.72 28.79 20.88
CA VAL A 286 -9.62 27.65 20.70
C VAL A 286 -10.09 27.51 19.25
N TRP A 287 -9.20 27.77 18.29
CA TRP A 287 -9.49 27.58 16.86
C TRP A 287 -9.91 26.13 16.57
N ASP A 288 -11.03 25.95 15.87
CA ASP A 288 -11.63 24.63 15.64
C ASP A 288 -10.66 23.65 14.96
N GLY A 289 -9.76 24.12 14.11
CA GLY A 289 -8.77 23.27 13.43
C GLY A 289 -7.80 22.54 14.37
N PHE A 290 -7.63 23.00 15.60
CA PHE A 290 -6.89 22.25 16.63
C PHE A 290 -7.61 20.97 17.07
N PHE A 291 -8.94 21.00 17.10
CA PHE A 291 -9.80 19.92 17.59
C PHE A 291 -10.44 19.11 16.46
N GLN A 292 -10.43 19.66 15.24
CA GLN A 292 -10.90 19.04 14.01
C GLN A 292 -9.76 18.58 13.09
N CYS A 293 -8.60 18.28 13.67
CA CYS A 293 -7.44 17.81 12.92
C CYS A 293 -7.59 16.33 12.54
N GLU A 294 -7.99 16.06 11.29
CA GLU A 294 -8.09 14.70 10.73
C GLU A 294 -6.81 13.91 10.94
N GLU A 295 -5.65 14.52 10.69
CA GLU A 295 -4.35 13.86 10.81
C GLU A 295 -4.03 13.34 12.20
N LEU A 296 -4.44 14.09 13.23
CA LEU A 296 -4.24 13.71 14.62
C LEU A 296 -5.14 12.51 14.94
N VAL A 297 -6.39 12.54 14.46
CA VAL A 297 -7.33 11.44 14.65
C VAL A 297 -6.80 10.16 14.00
N GLU A 298 -6.41 10.25 12.73
CA GLU A 298 -5.79 9.17 11.97
C GLU A 298 -4.59 8.56 12.70
N PHE A 299 -3.67 9.42 13.15
CA PHE A 299 -2.50 9.03 13.91
C PHE A 299 -2.88 8.24 15.18
N VAL A 300 -3.85 8.72 15.95
CA VAL A 300 -4.32 8.04 17.15
C VAL A 300 -5.00 6.71 16.82
N VAL A 301 -5.89 6.66 15.83
CA VAL A 301 -6.61 5.43 15.43
C VAL A 301 -5.62 4.34 14.99
N VAL A 302 -4.61 4.70 14.20
CA VAL A 302 -3.63 3.73 13.69
C VAL A 302 -2.79 3.12 14.82
N HIS A 303 -2.50 3.89 15.87
CA HIS A 303 -1.69 3.44 17.00
C HIS A 303 -2.49 2.83 18.15
N ALA A 304 -3.77 3.17 18.30
CA ALA A 304 -4.63 2.63 19.34
C ALA A 304 -4.96 1.15 19.11
N MET A 305 -5.09 0.74 17.84
CA MET A 305 -5.61 -0.59 17.47
C MET A 305 -4.93 -1.15 16.21
N PRO A 306 -4.42 -2.40 16.24
CA PRO A 306 -3.97 -3.11 15.05
C PRO A 306 -5.07 -3.26 14.00
N ALA A 307 -4.70 -3.35 12.72
CA ALA A 307 -5.68 -3.49 11.62
C ALA A 307 -6.60 -4.71 11.75
N ALA A 308 -6.10 -5.81 12.33
CA ALA A 308 -6.87 -7.04 12.60
C ALA A 308 -8.09 -6.79 13.51
N GLU A 309 -8.04 -5.73 14.33
CA GLU A 309 -9.04 -5.42 15.34
C GLU A 309 -10.03 -4.34 14.89
N ARG A 310 -9.83 -3.73 13.71
CA ARG A 310 -10.68 -2.66 13.17
C ARG A 310 -11.85 -3.23 12.39
N GLU A 311 -13.02 -3.25 13.02
CA GLU A 311 -14.27 -3.71 12.41
C GLU A 311 -14.82 -2.73 11.36
N PRO A 312 -15.63 -3.21 10.40
CA PRO A 312 -16.28 -2.33 9.44
C PRO A 312 -17.43 -1.54 10.07
N SER A 313 -17.35 -0.21 9.99
CA SER A 313 -18.45 0.72 10.30
C SER A 313 -19.23 1.11 9.05
N SER A 314 -20.57 1.06 9.12
CA SER A 314 -21.45 1.51 8.03
C SER A 314 -21.39 3.03 7.83
N ALA A 315 -21.11 3.79 8.89
CA ALA A 315 -20.94 5.24 8.80
C ALA A 315 -19.70 5.60 7.98
N LEU A 316 -18.56 4.99 8.32
CA LEU A 316 -17.30 5.18 7.59
C LEU A 316 -17.32 4.53 6.19
N PHE A 317 -18.20 3.55 5.93
CA PHE A 317 -18.42 3.09 4.56
C PHE A 317 -19.21 4.08 3.72
N ARG A 318 -20.18 4.79 4.30
CA ARG A 318 -20.92 5.82 3.54
C ARG A 318 -20.06 7.04 3.24
N ASP A 319 -19.27 7.46 4.22
CA ASP A 319 -18.30 8.55 4.12
C ASP A 319 -16.88 8.08 4.53
N PRO A 320 -16.11 7.52 3.59
CA PRO A 320 -14.77 7.01 3.86
C PRO A 320 -13.78 8.08 4.34
N PRO A 321 -12.87 7.72 5.28
CA PRO A 321 -11.81 8.60 5.75
C PRO A 321 -10.83 8.95 4.63
N MET A 322 -10.03 10.01 4.83
CA MET A 322 -9.12 10.55 3.83
C MET A 322 -8.14 9.51 3.28
N GLU A 323 -7.64 8.60 4.11
CA GLU A 323 -6.66 7.56 3.73
C GLU A 323 -7.22 6.47 2.81
N ALA A 324 -8.55 6.34 2.77
CA ALA A 324 -9.23 5.41 1.86
C ALA A 324 -9.51 6.06 0.50
N ARG A 325 -9.42 7.39 0.39
CA ARG A 325 -9.73 8.11 -0.85
C ARG A 325 -8.60 7.95 -1.87
N PRO A 326 -8.91 7.92 -3.18
CA PRO A 326 -7.89 7.83 -4.21
C PRO A 326 -7.10 9.14 -4.34
N GLY A 327 -5.81 9.03 -4.65
CA GLY A 327 -4.93 10.15 -4.99
C GLY A 327 -4.48 10.08 -6.46
N ALA A 328 -3.54 10.92 -6.88
CA ALA A 328 -2.98 10.89 -8.22
C ALA A 328 -1.50 11.29 -8.29
N PHE A 329 -0.77 10.80 -9.28
CA PHE A 329 0.49 11.40 -9.71
C PHE A 329 0.19 12.72 -10.42
N TRP A 330 0.66 13.83 -9.84
CA TRP A 330 0.46 15.19 -10.34
C TRP A 330 1.66 15.64 -11.17
N ALA A 331 1.61 15.32 -12.46
CA ALA A 331 2.72 15.57 -13.37
C ALA A 331 2.84 17.08 -13.66
N TRP A 332 3.89 17.70 -13.11
CA TRP A 332 4.33 19.06 -13.38
C TRP A 332 5.33 19.02 -14.54
N LEU A 333 4.79 18.99 -15.76
CA LEU A 333 5.58 18.81 -16.97
C LEU A 333 6.55 19.96 -17.20
N ASN A 334 7.82 19.64 -17.40
CA ASN A 334 8.97 20.55 -17.46
C ASN A 334 9.10 21.51 -16.25
N GLY A 335 8.46 21.20 -15.11
CA GLY A 335 8.36 22.12 -13.98
C GLY A 335 7.50 23.36 -14.26
N ASN A 336 6.76 23.39 -15.38
CA ASN A 336 5.95 24.53 -15.79
C ASN A 336 4.59 24.51 -15.09
N VAL A 337 4.46 25.33 -14.04
CA VAL A 337 3.28 25.38 -13.17
C VAL A 337 2.67 26.78 -13.09
N ASP A 338 1.39 26.83 -12.75
CA ASP A 338 0.63 28.04 -12.44
C ASP A 338 0.01 27.93 -11.04
N LEU A 339 0.24 28.91 -10.17
CA LEU A 339 -0.19 28.85 -8.76
C LEU A 339 -1.71 28.90 -8.61
N ALA A 340 -2.42 29.64 -9.48
CA ALA A 340 -3.87 29.74 -9.40
C ALA A 340 -4.53 28.43 -9.86
N GLU A 341 -3.99 27.79 -10.89
CA GLU A 341 -4.45 26.47 -11.31
C GLU A 341 -4.08 25.38 -10.29
N ILE A 342 -2.93 25.47 -9.60
CA ILE A 342 -2.60 24.61 -8.45
C ILE A 342 -3.70 24.69 -7.38
N THR A 343 -4.14 25.90 -7.01
CA THR A 343 -5.25 26.10 -6.06
C THR A 343 -6.54 25.45 -6.58
N ARG A 344 -6.91 25.71 -7.84
CA ARG A 344 -8.13 25.20 -8.45
C ARG A 344 -8.15 23.67 -8.54
N GLU A 345 -7.03 23.07 -8.93
CA GLU A 345 -6.86 21.60 -9.02
C GLU A 345 -7.04 20.95 -7.65
N LEU A 346 -6.47 21.51 -6.60
CA LEU A 346 -6.65 20.99 -5.23
C LEU A 346 -8.09 21.19 -4.72
N GLU A 347 -8.71 22.33 -4.98
CA GLU A 347 -10.12 22.58 -4.61
C GLU A 347 -11.06 21.59 -5.28
N GLU A 348 -10.84 21.32 -6.57
CA GLU A 348 -11.60 20.32 -7.32
C GLU A 348 -11.32 18.89 -6.82
N MET A 349 -10.07 18.53 -6.52
CA MET A 349 -9.74 17.24 -5.90
C MET A 349 -10.51 17.05 -4.58
N LYS A 350 -10.53 18.07 -3.71
CA LYS A 350 -11.31 18.04 -2.46
C LYS A 350 -12.80 17.88 -2.75
N ALA A 351 -13.35 18.68 -3.67
CA ALA A 351 -14.77 18.67 -4.03
C ALA A 351 -15.23 17.32 -4.62
N LYS A 352 -14.35 16.60 -5.33
CA LYS A 352 -14.64 15.27 -5.88
C LYS A 352 -14.34 14.10 -4.93
N GLY A 353 -13.79 14.39 -3.74
CA GLY A 353 -13.52 13.39 -2.72
C GLY A 353 -12.23 12.59 -2.94
N MET A 354 -11.21 13.21 -3.54
CA MET A 354 -9.85 12.65 -3.62
C MET A 354 -9.07 12.91 -2.33
N SER A 355 -8.03 12.11 -2.08
CA SER A 355 -7.12 12.31 -0.95
C SER A 355 -6.14 13.46 -1.16
N GLY A 356 -5.91 13.87 -2.41
CA GLY A 356 -4.89 14.82 -2.83
C GLY A 356 -4.03 14.23 -3.95
N ALA A 357 -2.75 14.61 -4.04
CA ALA A 357 -1.89 14.18 -5.14
C ALA A 357 -0.39 14.19 -4.78
N GLU A 358 0.41 13.49 -5.59
CA GLU A 358 1.86 13.40 -5.46
C GLU A 358 2.52 14.30 -6.50
N ILE A 359 3.19 15.37 -6.05
CA ILE A 359 3.88 16.31 -6.92
C ILE A 359 4.99 15.56 -7.65
N TRP A 360 4.97 15.63 -8.98
CA TRP A 360 5.96 14.98 -9.83
C TRP A 360 6.50 15.97 -10.86
N ASP A 361 7.67 16.55 -10.56
CA ASP A 361 8.42 17.35 -11.52
C ASP A 361 9.04 16.41 -12.56
N ILE A 362 8.68 16.56 -13.84
CA ILE A 362 9.16 15.64 -14.88
C ILE A 362 9.21 16.28 -16.25
N GLY A 363 10.22 15.93 -17.04
CA GLY A 363 10.34 16.38 -18.43
C GLY A 363 9.28 15.78 -19.38
N VAL A 364 9.18 16.36 -20.57
CA VAL A 364 8.26 15.89 -21.62
C VAL A 364 8.93 14.89 -22.55
N ILE A 365 8.27 13.76 -22.80
CA ILE A 365 8.66 12.75 -23.79
C ILE A 365 7.80 12.92 -25.04
N SER A 366 8.40 12.78 -26.22
CA SER A 366 7.73 12.86 -27.52
C SER A 366 6.85 14.13 -27.70
N PRO A 367 7.39 15.33 -27.48
CA PRO A 367 6.62 16.56 -27.51
C PRO A 367 6.01 16.83 -28.90
N ASN A 368 4.80 17.39 -28.90
CA ASN A 368 4.21 17.99 -30.10
C ASN A 368 4.79 19.40 -30.31
N GLU A 369 5.61 19.56 -31.34
CA GLU A 369 6.24 20.84 -31.69
C GLU A 369 5.21 21.97 -31.96
N GLU A 370 3.97 21.64 -32.31
CA GLU A 370 2.91 22.64 -32.51
C GLU A 370 2.37 23.23 -31.19
N ALA A 371 2.58 22.53 -30.07
CA ALA A 371 2.09 22.88 -28.73
C ALA A 371 3.14 22.52 -27.65
N PRO A 372 4.33 23.14 -27.67
CA PRO A 372 5.37 22.83 -26.71
C PRO A 372 4.98 23.29 -25.31
N ILE A 373 5.42 22.53 -24.31
CA ILE A 373 5.36 22.94 -22.90
C ILE A 373 6.66 23.69 -22.58
N PRO A 374 6.59 24.95 -22.12
CA PRO A 374 7.79 25.73 -21.77
C PRO A 374 8.63 25.06 -20.68
N ALA A 375 9.91 25.42 -20.61
CA ALA A 375 10.76 25.03 -19.48
C ALA A 375 10.39 25.87 -18.25
N GLY A 376 10.07 25.21 -17.15
CA GLY A 376 9.90 25.81 -15.83
C GLY A 376 11.22 25.97 -15.07
N PRO A 377 11.17 26.41 -13.80
CA PRO A 377 12.35 26.56 -12.95
C PRO A 377 13.03 25.21 -12.66
N ALA A 378 14.27 25.28 -12.17
CA ALA A 378 14.96 24.10 -11.66
C ALA A 378 14.24 23.55 -10.42
N PHE A 379 14.08 22.23 -10.34
CA PHE A 379 13.49 21.54 -9.21
C PHE A 379 14.25 21.87 -7.91
N LEU A 380 13.50 22.24 -6.86
CA LEU A 380 14.04 22.76 -5.58
C LEU A 380 14.83 24.08 -5.68
N GLY A 381 14.79 24.75 -6.83
CA GLY A 381 15.16 26.16 -6.95
C GLY A 381 14.11 27.08 -6.31
N PRO A 382 14.38 28.39 -6.15
CA PRO A 382 13.50 29.32 -5.42
C PRO A 382 12.04 29.30 -5.88
N GLU A 383 11.78 29.38 -7.19
CA GLU A 383 10.44 29.40 -7.76
C GLU A 383 9.76 28.02 -7.70
N SER A 384 10.54 26.94 -7.83
CA SER A 384 10.02 25.57 -7.61
C SER A 384 9.60 25.36 -6.16
N LEU A 385 10.40 25.85 -5.20
CA LEU A 385 10.08 25.80 -3.77
C LEU A 385 8.87 26.67 -3.42
N GLU A 386 8.69 27.81 -4.08
CA GLU A 386 7.47 28.62 -3.95
C GLU A 386 6.23 27.84 -4.38
N ALA A 387 6.25 27.20 -5.55
CA ALA A 387 5.14 26.40 -6.04
C ALA A 387 4.84 25.18 -5.16
N ILE A 388 5.87 24.44 -4.72
CA ILE A 388 5.71 23.31 -3.79
C ILE A 388 5.12 23.82 -2.46
N ASN A 389 5.61 24.94 -1.93
CA ASN A 389 5.11 25.51 -0.69
C ASN A 389 3.65 26.00 -0.82
N HIS A 390 3.29 26.58 -1.96
CA HIS A 390 1.91 26.97 -2.27
C HIS A 390 0.99 25.74 -2.28
N ALA A 391 1.38 24.68 -3.00
CA ALA A 391 0.64 23.42 -3.03
C ALA A 391 0.44 22.82 -1.62
N ILE A 392 1.50 22.74 -0.81
CA ILE A 392 1.41 22.23 0.58
C ILE A 392 0.47 23.10 1.42
N SER A 393 0.50 24.43 1.26
CA SER A 393 -0.34 25.34 2.01
C SER A 393 -1.82 25.24 1.63
N GLU A 394 -2.11 25.10 0.34
CA GLU A 394 -3.47 24.90 -0.16
C GLU A 394 -4.02 23.52 0.21
N ALA A 395 -3.18 22.48 0.16
CA ALA A 395 -3.55 21.16 0.65
C ALA A 395 -3.83 21.20 2.16
N ASP A 396 -3.05 21.92 2.95
CA ASP A 396 -3.30 22.06 4.39
C ASP A 396 -4.64 22.77 4.67
N ARG A 397 -4.92 23.85 3.94
CA ARG A 397 -6.19 24.60 3.99
C ARG A 397 -7.39 23.72 3.68
N LEU A 398 -7.24 22.80 2.73
CA LEU A 398 -8.31 21.91 2.26
C LEU A 398 -8.37 20.59 3.06
N GLY A 399 -7.39 20.30 3.91
CA GLY A 399 -7.22 19.01 4.56
C GLY A 399 -6.98 17.88 3.55
N LEU A 400 -6.05 18.08 2.61
CA LEU A 400 -5.61 17.08 1.64
C LEU A 400 -4.22 16.54 2.01
N HIS A 401 -3.89 15.36 1.47
CA HIS A 401 -2.58 14.73 1.58
C HIS A 401 -1.78 14.95 0.29
N LEU A 402 -0.55 15.44 0.44
CA LEU A 402 0.40 15.51 -0.66
C LEU A 402 1.51 14.48 -0.53
N GLY A 403 1.98 14.03 -1.69
CA GLY A 403 3.28 13.37 -1.83
C GLY A 403 4.24 14.21 -2.66
N LEU A 404 5.51 13.83 -2.68
CA LEU A 404 6.53 14.38 -3.57
C LEU A 404 7.40 13.23 -4.10
N VAL A 405 7.46 13.10 -5.43
CA VAL A 405 8.46 12.25 -6.09
C VAL A 405 9.84 12.82 -5.80
N ALA A 406 10.75 11.99 -5.30
CA ALA A 406 12.05 12.42 -4.76
C ALA A 406 13.06 12.87 -5.83
N SER A 407 12.62 13.25 -7.03
CA SER A 407 13.47 13.73 -8.11
C SER A 407 12.66 14.54 -9.13
N SER A 408 13.39 15.32 -9.94
CA SER A 408 12.89 15.72 -11.25
C SER A 408 13.14 14.58 -12.24
N SER A 409 12.09 13.87 -12.68
CA SER A 409 12.08 12.49 -13.22
C SER A 409 11.62 11.45 -12.18
N TRP A 410 11.76 10.17 -12.48
CA TRP A 410 11.30 9.05 -11.64
C TRP A 410 12.43 8.40 -10.83
N ASN A 411 13.68 8.48 -11.32
CA ASN A 411 14.83 7.88 -10.64
C ASN A 411 15.53 8.85 -9.69
N ALA A 412 15.79 8.43 -8.45
CA ALA A 412 16.40 9.26 -7.42
C ALA A 412 17.77 9.86 -7.83
N GLY A 413 17.87 11.19 -7.81
CA GLY A 413 19.04 11.93 -8.24
C GLY A 413 18.80 13.44 -8.34
N GLY A 414 19.83 14.17 -8.73
CA GLY A 414 19.76 15.63 -8.83
C GLY A 414 21.11 16.28 -9.07
N SER A 415 21.09 17.60 -9.32
CA SER A 415 22.31 18.39 -9.55
C SER A 415 23.22 18.46 -8.31
N TRP A 416 22.70 18.16 -7.12
CA TRP A 416 23.44 18.10 -5.85
C TRP A 416 24.25 16.81 -5.66
N VAL A 417 23.99 15.77 -6.47
CA VAL A 417 24.67 14.48 -6.35
C VAL A 417 26.12 14.60 -6.84
N GLN A 418 27.07 14.40 -5.93
CA GLN A 418 28.49 14.44 -6.26
C GLN A 418 28.94 13.15 -6.96
N PRO A 419 29.98 13.18 -7.82
CA PRO A 419 30.47 11.98 -8.51
C PRO A 419 30.85 10.80 -7.58
N ARG A 420 31.20 11.06 -6.32
CA ARG A 420 31.49 10.03 -5.31
C ARG A 420 30.22 9.37 -4.73
N ASP A 421 29.11 10.09 -4.73
CA ASP A 421 27.82 9.67 -4.17
C ASP A 421 26.88 9.14 -5.29
N ALA A 422 27.34 9.20 -6.55
CA ALA A 422 26.62 8.73 -7.71
C ALA A 422 26.76 7.22 -7.91
N MET A 423 25.80 6.62 -8.63
CA MET A 423 25.78 5.18 -8.96
C MET A 423 27.11 4.70 -9.53
N LYS A 424 27.62 3.58 -9.03
CA LYS A 424 28.93 3.02 -9.42
C LYS A 424 28.79 1.66 -10.08
N ALA A 425 29.80 1.33 -10.88
CA ALA A 425 29.96 0.02 -11.47
C ALA A 425 31.43 -0.42 -11.42
N LEU A 426 31.64 -1.73 -11.50
CA LEU A 426 32.94 -2.34 -11.65
C LEU A 426 33.34 -2.38 -13.12
N TYR A 427 34.44 -1.71 -13.45
CA TYR A 427 35.05 -1.68 -14.77
C TYR A 427 36.35 -2.47 -14.79
N HIS A 428 36.78 -2.92 -15.97
CA HIS A 428 38.03 -3.68 -16.10
C HIS A 428 38.78 -3.40 -17.40
N SER A 429 40.10 -3.59 -17.36
CA SER A 429 40.98 -3.62 -18.53
C SER A 429 41.86 -4.86 -18.45
N GLU A 430 42.22 -5.45 -19.60
CA GLU A 430 43.08 -6.62 -19.68
C GLU A 430 44.31 -6.33 -20.56
N ILE A 431 45.47 -6.83 -20.14
CA ILE A 431 46.63 -7.02 -21.02
C ILE A 431 47.07 -8.48 -20.98
N THR A 432 47.83 -8.90 -21.99
CA THR A 432 48.43 -10.23 -22.03
C THR A 432 49.94 -10.13 -22.13
N VAL A 433 50.65 -10.92 -21.31
CA VAL A 433 52.12 -10.95 -21.25
C VAL A 433 52.62 -12.38 -21.36
N ASN A 434 53.70 -12.61 -22.11
CA ASN A 434 54.38 -13.89 -22.19
C ASN A 434 55.64 -13.86 -21.31
N GLY A 435 55.66 -14.67 -20.24
CA GLY A 435 56.81 -14.84 -19.37
C GLY A 435 57.69 -16.03 -19.77
N PRO A 436 58.88 -16.18 -19.15
CA PRO A 436 59.36 -15.38 -18.03
C PRO A 436 59.92 -14.02 -18.46
N ILE A 437 59.43 -12.93 -17.86
CA ILE A 437 59.92 -11.56 -18.12
C ILE A 437 59.60 -10.66 -16.93
N ARG A 438 60.46 -9.68 -16.64
CA ARG A 438 60.12 -8.59 -15.72
C ARG A 438 59.42 -7.48 -16.49
N ILE A 439 58.21 -7.12 -16.08
CA ILE A 439 57.48 -5.96 -16.62
C ILE A 439 57.53 -4.79 -15.64
N SER A 440 57.60 -3.57 -16.18
CA SER A 440 57.33 -2.33 -15.46
C SER A 440 56.60 -1.38 -16.40
N GLN A 441 55.27 -1.39 -16.36
CA GLN A 441 54.44 -0.62 -17.30
C GLN A 441 53.18 -0.11 -16.62
N VAL A 442 52.67 1.01 -17.12
CA VAL A 442 51.37 1.56 -16.70
C VAL A 442 50.28 0.66 -17.27
N LEU A 443 49.42 0.12 -16.40
CA LEU A 443 48.28 -0.66 -16.84
C LEU A 443 47.21 0.26 -17.44
N PRO A 444 46.55 -0.13 -18.55
CA PRO A 444 45.49 0.68 -19.12
C PRO A 444 44.37 0.91 -18.10
N PHE A 445 43.87 2.14 -18.03
CA PHE A 445 42.65 2.42 -17.27
C PHE A 445 41.43 1.98 -18.11
N PRO A 446 40.41 1.34 -17.51
CA PRO A 446 39.25 0.90 -18.26
C PRO A 446 38.43 2.06 -18.84
N SER A 447 37.76 1.84 -19.98
CA SER A 447 36.87 2.84 -20.54
C SER A 447 35.60 2.97 -19.69
N THR A 448 35.24 4.19 -19.30
CA THR A 448 34.03 4.49 -18.52
C THR A 448 33.27 5.68 -19.13
N ARG A 449 32.00 5.83 -18.75
CA ARG A 449 31.15 6.98 -19.11
C ARG A 449 31.15 8.08 -18.04
N ALA A 450 31.95 7.91 -16.98
CA ALA A 450 32.03 8.84 -15.87
C ALA A 450 32.46 10.25 -16.34
N PRO A 451 32.01 11.32 -15.65
CA PRO A 451 32.61 12.64 -15.81
C PRO A 451 34.13 12.56 -15.62
N LYS A 452 34.88 13.17 -16.54
CA LYS A 452 36.35 13.13 -16.55
C LYS A 452 36.95 14.41 -15.99
N GLY A 453 38.06 14.28 -15.28
CA GLY A 453 38.90 15.40 -14.87
C GLY A 453 39.83 15.86 -15.99
N THR A 454 40.69 16.84 -15.68
CA THR A 454 41.67 17.41 -16.63
C THR A 454 42.73 16.41 -17.09
N ASN A 455 42.97 15.35 -16.32
CA ASN A 455 43.88 14.25 -16.66
C ASN A 455 43.24 13.16 -17.55
N GLY A 456 41.97 13.32 -17.94
CA GLY A 456 41.24 12.35 -18.77
C GLY A 456 40.74 11.11 -18.04
N LEU A 457 41.03 10.96 -16.74
CA LEU A 457 40.48 9.92 -15.87
C LEU A 457 39.15 10.37 -15.25
N PRO A 458 38.31 9.43 -14.75
CA PRO A 458 37.12 9.79 -13.99
C PRO A 458 37.44 10.72 -12.83
N VAL A 459 36.55 11.69 -12.56
CA VAL A 459 36.64 12.58 -11.39
C VAL A 459 36.67 11.78 -10.08
N TYR A 460 35.98 10.63 -10.06
CA TYR A 460 35.98 9.70 -8.94
C TYR A 460 36.14 8.27 -9.43
N TYR A 461 37.13 7.56 -8.90
CA TYR A 461 37.32 6.12 -9.05
C TYR A 461 38.07 5.53 -7.86
N LYS A 462 37.97 4.22 -7.67
CA LYS A 462 38.66 3.44 -6.64
C LYS A 462 39.24 2.17 -7.24
N GLU A 463 40.53 1.93 -7.01
CA GLU A 463 41.16 0.65 -7.37
C GLU A 463 40.57 -0.48 -6.53
N ILE A 464 40.15 -1.57 -7.19
CA ILE A 464 39.57 -2.75 -6.50
C ILE A 464 40.57 -3.89 -6.47
N ALA A 465 41.10 -4.27 -7.63
CA ALA A 465 42.08 -5.35 -7.71
C ALA A 465 42.90 -5.31 -8.99
N VAL A 466 44.15 -5.77 -8.93
CA VAL A 466 44.93 -6.20 -10.10
C VAL A 466 45.14 -7.70 -9.99
N LEU A 467 44.55 -8.48 -10.89
CA LEU A 467 44.60 -9.94 -10.85
C LEU A 467 45.34 -10.48 -12.06
N ALA A 468 46.24 -11.43 -11.86
CA ALA A 468 46.89 -12.17 -12.93
C ALA A 468 46.52 -13.65 -12.91
N PHE A 469 46.24 -14.21 -14.08
CA PHE A 469 45.94 -15.63 -14.24
C PHE A 469 46.41 -16.14 -15.60
N PRO A 470 46.73 -17.45 -15.74
CA PRO A 470 47.14 -18.03 -17.01
C PRO A 470 46.07 -17.81 -18.09
N GLN A 471 46.49 -17.44 -19.30
CA GLN A 471 45.58 -17.41 -20.44
C GLN A 471 45.22 -18.83 -20.85
N THR A 472 43.93 -19.09 -21.02
CA THR A 472 43.42 -20.39 -21.43
C THR A 472 42.59 -20.29 -22.72
N THR A 473 42.67 -21.33 -23.54
CA THR A 473 41.74 -21.55 -24.64
C THR A 473 40.36 -21.81 -24.01
N ASN A 474 39.40 -20.91 -24.25
CA ASN A 474 38.00 -20.92 -23.75
C ASN A 474 37.69 -20.12 -22.47
N ASN A 475 38.57 -19.23 -22.00
CA ASN A 475 38.30 -18.38 -20.82
C ASN A 475 37.98 -19.16 -19.51
N VAL A 476 38.53 -20.37 -19.37
CA VAL A 476 38.36 -21.23 -18.18
C VAL A 476 39.61 -21.16 -17.31
N ILE A 477 39.48 -20.69 -16.07
CA ILE A 477 40.54 -20.68 -15.05
C ILE A 477 40.45 -22.01 -14.29
N ARG A 478 41.60 -22.60 -13.91
CA ARG A 478 41.61 -23.89 -13.21
C ARG A 478 40.85 -23.82 -11.88
N ASP A 479 41.30 -22.93 -11.01
CA ASP A 479 40.80 -22.68 -9.65
C ASP A 479 41.31 -21.31 -9.19
N THR A 480 40.91 -20.88 -7.99
CA THR A 480 41.38 -19.61 -7.41
C THR A 480 42.87 -19.61 -7.09
N ALA A 481 43.51 -20.78 -6.89
CA ALA A 481 44.95 -20.86 -6.67
C ALA A 481 45.78 -20.56 -7.93
N ALA A 482 45.17 -20.60 -9.11
CA ALA A 482 45.78 -20.12 -10.36
C ALA A 482 45.78 -18.59 -10.52
N ILE A 483 45.16 -17.85 -9.57
CA ILE A 483 45.05 -16.40 -9.61
C ILE A 483 46.06 -15.79 -8.64
N THR A 484 46.87 -14.86 -9.14
CA THR A 484 47.79 -14.06 -8.34
C THR A 484 47.22 -12.65 -8.16
N ASN A 485 47.04 -12.21 -6.92
CA ASN A 485 46.69 -10.82 -6.63
C ASN A 485 47.95 -9.95 -6.67
N LEU A 486 47.97 -8.99 -7.59
CA LEU A 486 49.06 -8.06 -7.86
C LEU A 486 48.75 -6.63 -7.40
N SER A 487 47.65 -6.39 -6.69
CA SER A 487 47.21 -5.04 -6.31
C SER A 487 48.31 -4.24 -5.60
N GLU A 488 49.03 -4.85 -4.65
CA GLU A 488 50.11 -4.20 -3.90
C GLU A 488 51.38 -3.95 -4.73
N ARG A 489 51.43 -4.46 -5.97
CA ARG A 489 52.57 -4.30 -6.90
C ARG A 489 52.33 -3.21 -7.95
N MET A 490 51.16 -2.57 -7.91
CA MET A 490 50.83 -1.40 -8.71
C MET A 490 50.93 -0.14 -7.85
N ASP A 491 51.66 0.87 -8.31
CA ASP A 491 51.76 2.16 -7.63
C ASP A 491 50.56 3.09 -7.91
N CYS A 492 50.56 4.28 -7.30
CA CYS A 492 49.49 5.27 -7.45
C CYS A 492 49.36 5.86 -8.86
N ASP A 493 50.39 5.73 -9.70
CA ASP A 493 50.35 6.14 -11.11
C ASP A 493 49.84 5.01 -12.03
N GLY A 494 49.47 3.87 -11.45
CA GLY A 494 48.97 2.69 -12.17
C GLY A 494 50.08 1.86 -12.81
N ARG A 495 51.35 2.06 -12.44
CA ARG A 495 52.48 1.27 -12.94
C ARG A 495 52.62 -0.01 -12.14
N LEU A 496 52.47 -1.13 -12.83
CA LEU A 496 52.68 -2.47 -12.30
C LEU A 496 54.14 -2.88 -12.51
N THR A 497 54.81 -3.32 -11.44
CA THR A 497 56.12 -3.98 -11.53
C THR A 497 56.01 -5.44 -11.07
N TRP A 498 56.29 -6.39 -11.97
CA TRP A 498 56.14 -7.81 -11.67
C TRP A 498 57.09 -8.70 -12.48
N ASP A 499 57.72 -9.67 -11.82
CA ASP A 499 58.42 -10.79 -12.47
C ASP A 499 57.41 -11.86 -12.89
N VAL A 500 57.02 -11.84 -14.15
CA VAL A 500 56.00 -12.73 -14.73
C VAL A 500 56.59 -14.14 -14.84
N PRO A 501 55.94 -15.19 -14.27
CA PRO A 501 56.39 -16.58 -14.42
C PRO A 501 56.32 -17.07 -15.87
N PRO A 502 57.00 -18.18 -16.22
CA PRO A 502 56.85 -18.83 -17.52
C PRO A 502 55.38 -19.07 -17.90
N GLY A 503 55.04 -18.82 -19.16
CA GLY A 503 53.69 -19.00 -19.71
C GLY A 503 53.04 -17.69 -20.15
N ARG A 504 51.82 -17.80 -20.71
CA ARG A 504 51.03 -16.65 -21.17
C ARG A 504 50.04 -16.26 -20.08
N TRP A 505 50.11 -15.02 -19.61
CA TRP A 505 49.33 -14.50 -18.49
C TRP A 505 48.42 -13.36 -18.92
N VAL A 506 47.17 -13.38 -18.47
CA VAL A 506 46.27 -12.23 -18.50
C VAL A 506 46.45 -11.46 -17.20
N ILE A 507 46.61 -10.15 -17.28
CA ILE A 507 46.63 -9.24 -16.14
C ILE A 507 45.41 -8.33 -16.29
N ALA A 508 44.46 -8.45 -15.36
CA ALA A 508 43.20 -7.71 -15.33
C ALA A 508 43.23 -6.66 -14.20
N ARG A 509 43.02 -5.39 -14.54
CA ARG A 509 42.86 -4.28 -13.57
C ARG A 509 41.37 -4.00 -13.41
N PHE A 510 40.86 -4.09 -12.18
CA PHE A 510 39.48 -3.83 -11.80
C PHE A 510 39.38 -2.52 -11.03
N VAL A 511 38.48 -1.64 -11.49
CA VAL A 511 38.29 -0.29 -10.94
C VAL A 511 36.80 -0.04 -10.73
N ALA A 512 36.41 0.48 -9.58
CA ALA A 512 35.08 1.03 -9.35
C ALA A 512 35.06 2.50 -9.75
N SER A 513 34.06 2.92 -10.51
CA SER A 513 33.87 4.32 -10.90
C SER A 513 32.38 4.60 -11.02
N ASN A 514 31.99 5.87 -10.90
CA ASN A 514 30.60 6.24 -11.19
C ASN A 514 30.25 5.92 -12.65
N THR A 515 28.98 5.64 -12.91
CA THR A 515 28.47 5.17 -14.21
C THR A 515 28.29 6.30 -15.21
N GLY A 516 28.33 7.56 -14.75
CA GLY A 516 27.94 8.74 -15.51
C GLY A 516 26.45 8.80 -15.87
N GLN A 517 25.62 7.86 -15.36
CA GLN A 517 24.19 7.88 -15.61
C GLN A 517 23.54 9.11 -14.95
N LYS A 518 22.69 9.77 -15.72
CA LYS A 518 21.89 10.91 -15.30
C LYS A 518 20.43 10.50 -15.07
N LEU A 519 19.65 11.42 -14.54
CA LEU A 519 18.18 11.34 -14.49
C LEU A 519 17.61 11.00 -15.87
N MET A 520 16.55 10.18 -15.91
CA MET A 520 16.03 9.63 -17.17
C MET A 520 15.35 10.71 -18.02
N VAL A 521 14.40 11.42 -17.43
CA VAL A 521 13.61 12.46 -18.08
C VAL A 521 13.44 13.64 -17.11
N PRO A 522 14.54 14.31 -16.73
CA PRO A 522 14.44 15.49 -15.88
C PRO A 522 13.80 16.65 -16.63
N SER A 523 13.17 17.56 -15.90
CA SER A 523 12.81 18.87 -16.44
C SER A 523 14.06 19.57 -16.99
N PRO A 524 13.93 20.43 -18.03
CA PRO A 524 15.08 20.98 -18.76
C PRO A 524 16.17 21.62 -17.88
N ASN A 525 15.78 22.22 -16.75
CA ASN A 525 16.66 22.92 -15.82
C ASN A 525 17.07 22.10 -14.57
N SER A 526 16.73 20.80 -14.52
CA SER A 526 16.82 19.97 -13.30
C SER A 526 17.72 18.74 -13.45
N ASN A 527 18.53 18.66 -14.50
CA ASN A 527 19.33 17.48 -14.79
C ASN A 527 20.48 17.26 -13.78
N GLY A 528 20.85 16.00 -13.53
CA GLY A 528 21.85 15.62 -12.54
C GLY A 528 22.22 14.14 -12.58
N LEU A 529 23.17 13.73 -11.75
CA LEU A 529 23.55 12.32 -11.59
C LEU A 529 22.52 11.58 -10.72
N ILE A 530 22.38 10.29 -10.96
CA ILE A 530 21.62 9.39 -10.07
C ILE A 530 22.47 8.98 -8.87
N ILE A 531 21.83 8.73 -7.74
CA ILE A 531 22.52 8.31 -6.51
C ILE A 531 23.07 6.89 -6.61
N ASP A 532 24.06 6.58 -5.77
CA ASP A 532 24.46 5.20 -5.49
C ASP A 532 23.41 4.51 -4.61
N HIS A 533 22.56 3.70 -5.23
CA HIS A 533 21.47 3.01 -4.52
C HIS A 533 21.98 1.89 -3.60
N LEU A 534 23.26 1.49 -3.72
CA LEU A 534 23.87 0.48 -2.85
C LEU A 534 24.49 1.10 -1.58
N ASP A 535 24.48 2.43 -1.45
CA ASP A 535 25.09 3.18 -0.34
C ASP A 535 24.05 3.98 0.45
N SER A 536 23.90 3.64 1.73
CA SER A 536 23.00 4.33 2.66
C SER A 536 23.30 5.82 2.82
N ASN A 537 24.58 6.21 2.72
CA ASN A 537 24.97 7.61 2.87
C ASN A 537 24.54 8.44 1.66
N ALA A 538 24.57 7.86 0.46
CA ALA A 538 24.12 8.52 -0.76
C ALA A 538 22.60 8.76 -0.73
N ALA A 539 21.83 7.75 -0.31
CA ALA A 539 20.39 7.89 -0.10
C ALA A 539 20.07 8.96 0.96
N GLU A 540 20.69 8.88 2.14
CA GLU A 540 20.46 9.85 3.21
C GLU A 540 20.82 11.27 2.79
N THR A 541 21.95 11.47 2.12
CA THR A 541 22.38 12.79 1.61
C THR A 541 21.36 13.36 0.62
N HIS A 542 20.81 12.52 -0.25
CA HIS A 542 19.82 12.92 -1.22
C HIS A 542 18.50 13.37 -0.57
N PHE A 543 17.90 12.55 0.30
CA PHE A 543 16.66 12.93 0.99
C PHE A 543 16.87 14.11 1.94
N ARG A 544 18.01 14.16 2.64
CA ARG A 544 18.38 15.29 3.49
C ARG A 544 18.44 16.59 2.70
N HIS A 545 19.00 16.57 1.50
CA HIS A 545 19.00 17.75 0.63
C HIS A 545 17.58 18.26 0.36
N ILE A 546 16.66 17.37 -0.01
CA ILE A 546 15.26 17.73 -0.30
C ILE A 546 14.59 18.34 0.95
N ILE A 547 14.69 17.65 2.08
CA ILE A 547 14.17 18.08 3.39
C ILE A 547 14.73 19.46 3.77
N ASP A 548 16.04 19.65 3.67
CA ASP A 548 16.70 20.90 4.03
C ASP A 548 16.28 22.05 3.11
N GLN A 549 16.03 21.81 1.82
CA GLN A 549 15.52 22.86 0.92
C GLN A 549 14.09 23.28 1.27
N LEU A 550 13.20 22.30 1.51
CA LEU A 550 11.82 22.56 1.89
C LEU A 550 11.74 23.31 3.24
N LEU A 551 12.60 23.00 4.20
CA LEU A 551 12.64 23.69 5.49
C LEU A 551 13.13 25.15 5.41
N LYS A 552 13.71 25.58 4.28
CA LYS A 552 14.06 27.01 4.08
C LYS A 552 12.84 27.88 3.83
N THR A 553 11.77 27.32 3.28
CA THR A 553 10.55 28.08 2.93
C THR A 553 9.43 27.93 3.97
N ARG A 554 9.50 26.91 4.82
CA ARG A 554 8.50 26.67 5.89
C ARG A 554 9.08 25.93 7.09
N PRO A 555 8.52 26.11 8.31
CA PRO A 555 9.05 25.47 9.52
C PRO A 555 8.65 24.00 9.70
N SER A 556 7.75 23.49 8.84
CA SER A 556 7.07 22.19 9.00
C SER A 556 6.66 21.61 7.65
N PHE A 557 6.47 20.29 7.58
CA PHE A 557 6.06 19.59 6.36
C PHE A 557 4.54 19.47 6.18
N ASP A 558 3.72 19.89 7.15
CA ASP A 558 2.24 19.87 7.15
C ASP A 558 1.62 18.80 6.20
N ALA A 559 0.79 19.20 5.22
CA ALA A 559 0.08 18.31 4.30
C ALA A 559 0.96 17.31 3.51
N LEU A 560 2.29 17.48 3.45
CA LEU A 560 3.22 16.52 2.86
C LEU A 560 3.34 15.27 3.75
N ARG A 561 2.77 14.17 3.29
CA ARG A 561 2.72 12.87 4.00
C ARG A 561 3.73 11.87 3.48
N TYR A 562 4.01 11.94 2.19
CA TYR A 562 4.73 10.90 1.48
C TYR A 562 5.90 11.50 0.70
N MET A 563 7.03 10.80 0.72
CA MET A 563 7.97 10.89 -0.39
C MET A 563 7.92 9.59 -1.17
N GLU A 564 8.13 9.71 -2.46
CA GLU A 564 7.98 8.64 -3.41
C GLU A 564 9.33 8.37 -4.09
N VAL A 565 9.64 7.10 -4.26
CA VAL A 565 10.66 6.64 -5.21
C VAL A 565 10.04 5.60 -6.14
N ASP A 566 9.99 5.99 -7.41
CA ASP A 566 9.36 5.22 -8.48
C ASP A 566 10.19 3.98 -8.84
N SER A 567 9.68 3.19 -9.79
CA SER A 567 10.34 2.01 -10.31
C SER A 567 11.76 2.33 -10.84
N VAL A 568 12.70 1.47 -10.46
CA VAL A 568 14.12 1.71 -10.73
C VAL A 568 14.46 1.44 -12.19
N GLU A 569 14.80 2.50 -12.92
CA GLU A 569 15.33 2.40 -14.29
C GLU A 569 16.82 2.76 -14.38
N VAL A 570 17.68 1.78 -14.12
CA VAL A 570 19.15 1.93 -14.23
C VAL A 570 19.74 1.07 -15.35
N ASN A 571 20.77 1.61 -16.01
CA ASN A 571 21.46 0.93 -17.12
C ASN A 571 22.03 -0.43 -16.67
N ALA A 572 22.13 -1.37 -17.61
CA ALA A 572 22.77 -2.66 -17.35
C ALA A 572 24.29 -2.47 -17.17
N GLN A 573 24.80 -2.87 -16.01
CA GLN A 573 26.21 -2.75 -15.62
C GLN A 573 26.54 -3.74 -14.50
N THR A 574 27.84 -3.92 -14.20
CA THR A 574 28.29 -4.69 -13.04
C THR A 574 28.20 -3.80 -11.80
N ASP A 575 27.01 -3.76 -11.18
CA ASP A 575 26.71 -2.86 -10.04
C ASP A 575 27.71 -3.00 -8.89
N TRP A 576 28.19 -1.88 -8.36
CA TRP A 576 29.24 -1.88 -7.33
C TRP A 576 29.07 -0.68 -6.39
N THR A 577 29.69 -0.75 -5.22
CA THR A 577 29.85 0.39 -4.31
C THR A 577 31.17 0.28 -3.55
N ASP A 578 31.61 1.34 -2.88
CA ASP A 578 32.94 1.41 -2.27
C ASP A 578 33.13 0.43 -1.11
N SER A 579 32.02 0.06 -0.45
CA SER A 579 31.94 -0.90 0.66
C SER A 579 31.67 -2.34 0.18
N PHE A 580 31.50 -2.59 -1.12
CA PHE A 580 31.01 -3.87 -1.63
C PHE A 580 31.82 -5.08 -1.14
N VAL A 581 33.15 -5.01 -1.16
CA VAL A 581 34.02 -6.12 -0.74
C VAL A 581 33.85 -6.43 0.75
N GLU A 582 33.75 -5.40 1.59
CA GLU A 582 33.55 -5.53 3.04
C GLU A 582 32.18 -6.14 3.34
N GLU A 583 31.13 -5.59 2.73
CA GLU A 583 29.76 -6.05 2.91
C GLU A 583 29.55 -7.46 2.33
N PHE A 584 30.21 -7.81 1.22
CA PHE A 584 30.20 -9.18 0.69
C PHE A 584 30.81 -10.16 1.69
N ARG A 585 31.99 -9.85 2.26
CA ARG A 585 32.64 -10.72 3.26
C ARG A 585 31.74 -10.91 4.48
N LYS A 586 31.13 -9.83 4.97
CA LYS A 586 30.21 -9.84 6.11
C LYS A 586 28.96 -10.68 5.85
N ARG A 587 28.39 -10.62 4.64
CA ARG A 587 27.12 -11.28 4.29
C ARG A 587 27.29 -12.71 3.77
N ARG A 588 28.39 -13.01 3.07
CA ARG A 588 28.64 -14.28 2.39
C ARG A 588 29.74 -15.13 3.04
N GLY A 589 30.57 -14.53 3.89
CA GLY A 589 31.58 -15.26 4.68
C GLY A 589 32.87 -15.60 3.93
N TYR A 590 33.11 -15.05 2.73
CA TYR A 590 34.36 -15.24 1.98
C TYR A 590 34.73 -14.01 1.14
N ASP A 591 35.97 -13.97 0.64
CA ASP A 591 36.47 -12.85 -0.17
C ASP A 591 36.00 -12.95 -1.64
N PRO A 592 35.31 -11.94 -2.20
CA PRO A 592 34.88 -11.95 -3.59
C PRO A 592 36.02 -11.69 -4.59
N VAL A 593 37.15 -11.10 -4.17
CA VAL A 593 38.20 -10.60 -5.07
C VAL A 593 38.77 -11.67 -6.01
N PRO A 594 39.10 -12.90 -5.56
CA PRO A 594 39.58 -13.95 -6.45
C PRO A 594 38.58 -14.38 -7.53
N TYR A 595 37.31 -14.04 -7.39
CA TYR A 595 36.23 -14.48 -8.28
C TYR A 595 35.77 -13.41 -9.27
N LEU A 596 36.29 -12.18 -9.18
CA LEU A 596 35.97 -11.08 -10.10
C LEU A 596 36.12 -11.42 -11.60
N PRO A 597 37.06 -12.29 -12.04
CA PRO A 597 37.10 -12.73 -13.44
C PRO A 597 35.78 -13.31 -13.96
N THR A 598 34.94 -13.86 -13.08
CA THR A 598 33.62 -14.40 -13.48
C THR A 598 32.58 -13.34 -13.83
N LEU A 599 32.79 -12.08 -13.41
CA LEU A 599 31.92 -10.95 -13.76
C LEU A 599 32.26 -10.36 -15.14
N ILE A 600 33.40 -10.77 -15.72
CA ILE A 600 33.89 -10.31 -17.03
C ILE A 600 33.96 -11.47 -18.05
N GLY A 601 33.15 -12.51 -17.83
CA GLY A 601 32.97 -13.62 -18.77
C GLY A 601 33.99 -14.75 -18.68
N LYS A 602 34.86 -14.79 -17.65
CA LYS A 602 35.67 -15.98 -17.35
C LYS A 602 34.85 -17.00 -16.52
N THR A 603 35.27 -18.26 -16.52
CA THR A 603 34.66 -19.31 -15.69
C THR A 603 35.73 -20.15 -14.99
N PHE A 604 35.35 -20.91 -13.97
CA PHE A 604 36.24 -21.89 -13.35
C PHE A 604 35.99 -23.29 -13.91
N SER A 605 36.99 -24.18 -13.78
CA SER A 605 36.89 -25.57 -14.28
C SER A 605 35.77 -26.35 -13.61
N ASP A 606 35.51 -26.08 -12.32
CA ASP A 606 34.25 -26.46 -11.68
C ASP A 606 33.18 -25.38 -11.97
N PRO A 607 32.16 -25.68 -12.80
CA PRO A 607 31.12 -24.72 -13.13
C PRO A 607 30.26 -24.31 -11.92
N GLN A 608 30.25 -25.09 -10.83
CA GLN A 608 29.54 -24.72 -9.60
C GLN A 608 30.15 -23.48 -8.96
N ILE A 609 31.47 -23.33 -8.98
CA ILE A 609 32.15 -22.18 -8.39
C ILE A 609 31.67 -20.88 -9.04
N SER A 610 31.66 -20.82 -10.38
CA SER A 610 31.20 -19.63 -11.11
C SER A 610 29.72 -19.34 -10.89
N LYS A 611 28.85 -20.37 -10.96
CA LYS A 611 27.40 -20.19 -10.80
C LYS A 611 27.04 -19.69 -9.40
N ARG A 612 27.63 -20.28 -8.37
CA ARG A 612 27.38 -19.96 -6.95
C ARG A 612 27.95 -18.60 -6.56
N PHE A 613 29.15 -18.26 -7.02
CA PHE A 613 29.68 -16.89 -6.84
C PHE A 613 28.78 -15.85 -7.52
N GLN A 614 28.32 -16.09 -8.74
CA GLN A 614 27.42 -15.16 -9.42
C GLN A 614 26.06 -15.03 -8.73
N HIS A 615 25.55 -16.10 -8.12
CA HIS A 615 24.39 -16.06 -7.21
C HIS A 615 24.67 -15.12 -6.02
N ASP A 616 25.76 -15.37 -5.28
CA ASP A 616 26.12 -14.59 -4.10
C ASP A 616 26.40 -13.11 -4.41
N TYR A 617 26.97 -12.84 -5.59
CA TYR A 617 27.15 -11.49 -6.12
C TYR A 617 25.80 -10.79 -6.34
N ARG A 618 24.88 -11.40 -7.09
CA ARG A 618 23.54 -10.82 -7.34
C ARG A 618 22.78 -10.60 -6.04
N LYS A 619 22.87 -11.55 -5.10
CA LYS A 619 22.26 -11.40 -3.78
C LYS A 619 22.87 -10.27 -2.98
N THR A 620 24.18 -10.08 -3.03
CA THR A 620 24.84 -8.96 -2.35
C THR A 620 24.45 -7.61 -2.96
N VAL A 621 24.33 -7.51 -4.29
CA VAL A 621 23.79 -6.32 -4.96
C VAL A 621 22.37 -6.03 -4.49
N SER A 622 21.49 -7.04 -4.50
CA SER A 622 20.10 -6.89 -4.03
C SER A 622 20.04 -6.44 -2.56
N ASP A 623 20.81 -7.08 -1.68
CA ASP A 623 20.81 -6.76 -0.25
C ASP A 623 21.30 -5.34 0.01
N LEU A 624 22.37 -4.91 -0.66
CA LEU A 624 22.90 -3.55 -0.56
C LEU A 624 21.93 -2.52 -1.11
N TRP A 625 21.20 -2.83 -2.18
CA TRP A 625 20.17 -1.94 -2.69
C TRP A 625 19.02 -1.77 -1.69
N ILE A 626 18.53 -2.86 -1.12
CA ILE A 626 17.43 -2.82 -0.14
C ILE A 626 17.84 -2.06 1.12
N ASP A 627 19.03 -2.36 1.65
CA ASP A 627 19.52 -1.76 2.87
C ASP A 627 19.97 -0.30 2.64
N GLY A 628 20.66 -0.04 1.54
CA GLY A 628 21.26 1.26 1.18
C GLY A 628 20.28 2.27 0.59
N HIS A 629 19.23 1.82 -0.11
CA HIS A 629 18.22 2.72 -0.67
C HIS A 629 16.94 2.71 0.16
N TYR A 630 16.16 1.62 0.09
CA TYR A 630 14.80 1.58 0.64
C TYR A 630 14.78 1.71 2.18
N ARG A 631 15.58 0.91 2.90
CA ARG A 631 15.57 0.94 4.37
C ARG A 631 16.22 2.22 4.92
N ALA A 632 17.29 2.69 4.30
CA ALA A 632 17.95 3.94 4.68
C ALA A 632 17.01 5.15 4.52
N ALA A 633 16.36 5.27 3.36
CA ALA A 633 15.40 6.33 3.07
C ALA A 633 14.20 6.29 4.04
N THR A 634 13.60 5.11 4.23
CA THR A 634 12.48 4.90 5.16
C THR A 634 12.85 5.34 6.57
N LYS A 635 14.01 4.91 7.07
CA LYS A 635 14.48 5.30 8.42
C LYS A 635 14.65 6.80 8.53
N PHE A 636 15.28 7.43 7.54
CA PHE A 636 15.53 8.87 7.55
C PHE A 636 14.23 9.68 7.52
N LEU A 637 13.34 9.41 6.57
CA LEU A 637 12.09 10.13 6.38
C LEU A 637 11.13 9.99 7.57
N ASN A 638 11.07 8.80 8.17
CA ASN A 638 10.21 8.55 9.33
C ASN A 638 10.58 9.40 10.55
N THR A 639 11.82 9.87 10.69
CA THR A 639 12.18 10.83 11.76
C THR A 639 11.40 12.15 11.62
N TYR A 640 11.08 12.55 10.39
CA TYR A 640 10.28 13.74 10.08
C TYR A 640 8.77 13.46 10.03
N GLY A 641 8.34 12.21 10.25
CA GLY A 641 6.95 11.79 10.11
C GLY A 641 6.45 11.72 8.67
N ILE A 642 7.37 11.62 7.70
CA ILE A 642 7.09 11.41 6.28
C ILE A 642 7.31 9.94 5.97
N LYS A 643 6.33 9.31 5.33
CA LYS A 643 6.40 7.89 4.93
C LYS A 643 7.05 7.76 3.56
N LEU A 644 7.81 6.70 3.34
CA LEU A 644 8.27 6.31 2.02
C LEU A 644 7.23 5.42 1.32
N VAL A 645 6.80 5.86 0.14
CA VAL A 645 6.05 5.05 -0.83
C VAL A 645 7.02 4.63 -1.92
N ALA A 646 7.01 3.35 -2.30
CA ALA A 646 7.89 2.89 -3.36
C ALA A 646 7.33 1.70 -4.10
N GLU A 647 7.62 1.68 -5.40
CA GLU A 647 7.56 0.46 -6.21
C GLU A 647 8.74 -0.47 -5.93
N ALA A 648 8.60 -1.74 -6.29
CA ALA A 648 9.77 -2.60 -6.44
C ALA A 648 10.46 -2.31 -7.78
N GLY A 649 11.71 -2.75 -7.92
CA GLY A 649 12.47 -2.56 -9.16
C GLY A 649 11.99 -3.46 -10.32
N HIS A 650 10.70 -3.46 -10.65
CA HIS A 650 10.11 -4.24 -11.77
C HIS A 650 10.34 -3.58 -13.14
N GLY A 651 10.55 -2.26 -13.18
CA GLY A 651 10.98 -1.53 -14.37
C GLY A 651 12.41 -1.87 -14.82
N GLY A 652 12.70 -1.74 -16.11
CA GLY A 652 14.06 -1.92 -16.65
C GLY A 652 14.69 -3.32 -16.42
N TYR A 653 15.91 -3.35 -15.87
CA TYR A 653 16.62 -4.59 -15.52
C TYR A 653 16.56 -4.81 -13.99
N PRO A 654 15.67 -5.69 -13.48
CA PRO A 654 15.42 -5.84 -12.05
C PRO A 654 16.68 -6.28 -11.28
N ARG A 655 16.99 -5.59 -10.18
CA ARG A 655 18.18 -5.85 -9.33
C ARG A 655 17.87 -6.56 -8.03
N THR A 656 16.67 -6.34 -7.49
CA THR A 656 16.36 -6.68 -6.10
C THR A 656 15.42 -7.85 -5.97
N ASP A 657 15.41 -8.44 -4.78
CA ASP A 657 14.29 -9.18 -4.23
C ASP A 657 13.13 -8.19 -3.99
N PRO A 658 12.03 -8.25 -4.77
CA PRO A 658 10.97 -7.24 -4.72
C PRO A 658 10.14 -7.34 -3.44
N LEU A 659 9.86 -8.53 -2.91
CA LEU A 659 9.08 -8.66 -1.67
C LEU A 659 9.81 -8.02 -0.50
N ARG A 660 11.12 -8.26 -0.40
CA ARG A 660 11.93 -7.64 0.64
C ARG A 660 12.14 -6.14 0.43
N SER A 661 12.20 -5.68 -0.83
CA SER A 661 12.23 -4.24 -1.16
C SER A 661 10.95 -3.55 -0.66
N LEU A 662 9.79 -4.10 -1.01
CA LEU A 662 8.48 -3.59 -0.62
C LEU A 662 8.20 -3.76 0.88
N GLY A 663 8.77 -4.78 1.52
CA GLY A 663 8.75 -4.95 2.98
C GLY A 663 9.56 -3.90 3.73
N ALA A 664 10.59 -3.32 3.08
CA ALA A 664 11.48 -2.32 3.67
C ALA A 664 10.91 -0.89 3.67
N VAL A 665 9.86 -0.61 2.89
CA VAL A 665 9.21 0.72 2.82
C VAL A 665 7.96 0.81 3.68
N ASP A 666 7.44 2.02 3.92
CA ASP A 666 6.25 2.21 4.75
C ASP A 666 4.98 1.77 4.04
N ILE A 667 4.87 2.12 2.74
CA ILE A 667 3.72 1.79 1.91
C ILE A 667 4.22 1.14 0.60
N PRO A 668 4.00 -0.18 0.41
CA PRO A 668 4.34 -0.84 -0.83
C PRO A 668 3.40 -0.39 -1.96
N ARG A 669 3.98 -0.01 -3.09
CA ARG A 669 3.27 0.34 -4.32
C ARG A 669 3.50 -0.74 -5.38
N GLY A 670 2.42 -1.20 -6.00
CA GLY A 670 2.47 -1.95 -7.24
C GLY A 670 2.07 -1.09 -8.43
N GLU A 671 1.89 -1.71 -9.59
CA GLU A 671 1.60 -1.02 -10.84
C GLU A 671 0.62 -1.89 -11.65
N PHE A 672 -0.36 -1.27 -12.31
CA PHE A 672 -1.17 -1.97 -13.31
C PHE A 672 -1.55 -1.12 -14.52
N TRP A 673 -1.34 -1.72 -15.70
CA TRP A 673 -1.53 -1.04 -16.98
C TRP A 673 -2.72 -1.55 -17.76
N ASN A 674 -3.41 -0.68 -18.48
CA ASN A 674 -4.48 -1.09 -19.38
C ASN A 674 -3.92 -1.96 -20.54
N ARG A 675 -4.38 -3.23 -20.62
CA ARG A 675 -4.03 -4.23 -21.65
C ARG A 675 -2.53 -4.55 -21.80
N ARG A 676 -1.75 -4.48 -20.71
CA ARG A 676 -0.29 -4.74 -20.73
C ARG A 676 0.13 -5.71 -19.62
N LYS A 677 1.35 -6.24 -19.73
CA LYS A 677 1.89 -7.27 -18.81
C LYS A 677 2.46 -6.71 -17.50
N ASN A 678 2.57 -5.39 -17.38
CA ASN A 678 3.04 -4.71 -16.16
C ASN A 678 1.87 -4.67 -15.16
N TRP A 679 1.68 -5.76 -14.45
CA TRP A 679 0.62 -5.97 -13.46
C TRP A 679 1.23 -6.66 -12.24
N VAL A 680 1.70 -5.87 -11.27
CA VAL A 680 2.46 -6.35 -10.10
C VAL A 680 1.70 -6.17 -8.78
N ILE A 681 0.37 -6.04 -8.84
CA ILE A 681 -0.48 -5.91 -7.65
C ILE A 681 -0.32 -7.07 -6.68
N LYS A 682 -0.26 -8.31 -7.17
CA LYS A 682 -0.11 -9.49 -6.30
C LYS A 682 1.27 -9.54 -5.64
N GLU A 683 2.29 -8.92 -6.23
CA GLU A 683 3.62 -8.75 -5.64
C GLU A 683 3.56 -7.80 -4.43
N ALA A 684 3.00 -6.61 -4.64
CA ALA A 684 2.78 -5.62 -3.58
C ALA A 684 1.88 -6.15 -2.46
N ALA A 685 0.80 -6.84 -2.81
CA ALA A 685 -0.09 -7.47 -1.85
C ALA A 685 0.62 -8.56 -1.03
N SER A 686 1.34 -9.48 -1.69
CA SER A 686 2.09 -10.54 -0.99
C SER A 686 3.11 -9.93 -0.02
N ALA A 687 3.87 -8.91 -0.46
CA ALA A 687 4.83 -8.20 0.38
C ALA A 687 4.13 -7.55 1.59
N ALA A 688 3.03 -6.83 1.36
CA ALA A 688 2.27 -6.20 2.43
C ALA A 688 1.77 -7.24 3.45
N HIS A 689 1.22 -8.35 2.99
CA HIS A 689 0.69 -9.40 3.85
C HIS A 689 1.78 -10.02 4.74
N VAL A 690 2.91 -10.42 4.14
CA VAL A 690 3.98 -11.13 4.86
C VAL A 690 4.81 -10.23 5.77
N TYR A 691 4.92 -8.94 5.44
CA TYR A 691 5.60 -7.94 6.25
C TYR A 691 4.68 -7.17 7.22
N GLY A 692 3.37 -7.40 7.15
CA GLY A 692 2.39 -6.77 8.04
C GLY A 692 2.13 -5.30 7.73
N LYS A 693 2.17 -4.92 6.45
CA LYS A 693 1.74 -3.61 5.96
C LYS A 693 0.25 -3.65 5.67
N GLN A 694 -0.45 -2.58 6.02
CA GLN A 694 -1.90 -2.49 5.85
C GLN A 694 -2.31 -1.99 4.46
N ILE A 695 -1.52 -1.06 3.91
CA ILE A 695 -1.81 -0.42 2.62
C ILE A 695 -1.05 -1.14 1.52
N VAL A 696 -1.77 -1.45 0.44
CA VAL A 696 -1.28 -1.90 -0.85
C VAL A 696 -1.71 -0.84 -1.85
N ASP A 697 -0.77 0.01 -2.22
CA ASP A 697 -1.00 1.10 -3.17
C ASP A 697 -0.69 0.66 -4.59
N ALA A 698 -1.18 1.39 -5.59
CA ALA A 698 -0.68 1.22 -6.95
C ALA A 698 -0.67 2.49 -7.79
N GLU A 699 0.38 2.61 -8.62
CA GLU A 699 0.30 3.33 -9.87
C GLU A 699 -0.80 2.69 -10.73
N SER A 700 -1.88 3.44 -10.91
CA SER A 700 -3.15 2.90 -11.40
C SER A 700 -3.51 3.42 -12.79
N PHE A 701 -3.94 2.50 -13.66
CA PHE A 701 -4.54 2.74 -14.98
C PHE A 701 -3.57 3.16 -16.09
N THR A 702 -2.27 2.97 -15.91
CA THR A 702 -1.25 3.42 -16.87
C THR A 702 -1.47 2.85 -18.28
N GLY A 703 -1.33 3.65 -19.33
CA GLY A 703 -1.61 3.17 -20.69
C GLY A 703 -1.46 4.16 -21.84
N TRP A 704 -1.47 3.60 -23.06
CA TRP A 704 -1.32 4.33 -24.32
C TRP A 704 -2.64 4.53 -25.08
N ARG A 705 -3.76 4.37 -24.38
CA ARG A 705 -5.09 4.50 -25.00
C ARG A 705 -5.51 5.95 -25.15
N HIS A 706 -4.92 6.88 -24.40
CA HIS A 706 -5.08 8.34 -24.51
C HIS A 706 -6.51 8.83 -24.77
N TRP A 707 -7.19 9.33 -23.72
CA TRP A 707 -8.49 9.99 -23.86
C TRP A 707 -9.62 9.10 -24.42
N GLN A 708 -9.42 7.78 -24.45
CA GLN A 708 -10.39 6.79 -24.95
C GLN A 708 -11.15 6.06 -23.85
N ASP A 709 -10.67 6.11 -22.60
CA ASP A 709 -11.25 5.36 -21.49
C ASP A 709 -12.06 6.29 -20.56
N GLY A 710 -13.13 5.76 -19.97
CA GLY A 710 -14.00 6.48 -19.04
C GLY A 710 -14.26 5.72 -17.73
N PRO A 711 -15.21 6.19 -16.91
CA PRO A 711 -15.44 5.64 -15.58
C PRO A 711 -15.70 4.13 -15.51
N LEU A 712 -16.45 3.59 -16.47
CA LEU A 712 -16.75 2.16 -16.52
C LEU A 712 -15.47 1.33 -16.77
N GLU A 713 -14.62 1.76 -17.69
CA GLU A 713 -13.36 1.09 -18.00
C GLU A 713 -12.44 1.07 -16.77
N TYR A 714 -12.34 2.19 -16.04
CA TYR A 714 -11.54 2.26 -14.81
C TYR A 714 -12.09 1.35 -13.73
N LYS A 715 -13.41 1.32 -13.50
CA LYS A 715 -13.99 0.39 -12.51
C LYS A 715 -13.64 -1.06 -12.82
N ARG A 716 -13.81 -1.51 -14.06
CA ARG A 716 -13.56 -2.92 -14.40
C ARG A 716 -12.10 -3.31 -14.19
N LEU A 717 -11.16 -2.39 -14.46
CA LEU A 717 -9.73 -2.60 -14.19
C LEU A 717 -9.45 -2.59 -12.67
N ALA A 718 -9.99 -1.61 -11.94
CA ALA A 718 -9.82 -1.48 -10.49
C ALA A 718 -10.35 -2.70 -9.74
N ASP A 719 -11.52 -3.22 -10.12
CA ASP A 719 -12.10 -4.42 -9.49
C ASP A 719 -11.20 -5.64 -9.64
N THR A 720 -10.54 -5.77 -10.79
CA THR A 720 -9.57 -6.84 -11.02
C THR A 720 -8.34 -6.67 -10.12
N ALA A 721 -7.86 -5.43 -9.94
CA ALA A 721 -6.75 -5.12 -9.05
C ALA A 721 -7.13 -5.31 -7.57
N PHE A 722 -8.34 -4.90 -7.16
CA PHE A 722 -8.88 -5.16 -5.81
C PHE A 722 -8.92 -6.65 -5.50
N CYS A 723 -9.38 -7.49 -6.44
CA CYS A 723 -9.36 -8.94 -6.28
C CYS A 723 -7.94 -9.55 -6.23
N ALA A 724 -6.91 -8.79 -6.65
CA ALA A 724 -5.51 -9.18 -6.53
C ALA A 724 -4.83 -8.68 -5.25
N GLY A 725 -5.50 -7.85 -4.45
CA GLY A 725 -5.01 -7.34 -3.16
C GLY A 725 -4.80 -5.83 -3.09
N LEU A 726 -5.10 -5.07 -4.14
CA LEU A 726 -5.06 -3.60 -4.11
C LEU A 726 -6.02 -3.06 -3.05
N ASN A 727 -5.63 -2.02 -2.31
CA ASN A 727 -6.55 -1.33 -1.41
C ASN A 727 -6.30 0.19 -1.28
N ARG A 728 -5.47 0.77 -2.16
CA ARG A 728 -5.35 2.23 -2.37
C ARG A 728 -5.02 2.51 -3.83
N ILE A 729 -5.66 3.54 -4.40
CA ILE A 729 -5.50 3.93 -5.81
C ILE A 729 -4.72 5.25 -5.87
N THR A 730 -3.66 5.26 -6.67
CA THR A 730 -2.96 6.46 -7.11
C THR A 730 -3.08 6.55 -8.63
N PHE A 731 -3.94 7.44 -9.13
CA PHE A 731 -4.17 7.61 -10.57
C PHE A 731 -2.90 8.06 -11.28
N HIS A 732 -2.47 7.29 -12.28
CA HIS A 732 -1.48 7.68 -13.26
C HIS A 732 -2.21 8.07 -14.54
N THR A 733 -2.30 9.35 -14.94
CA THR A 733 -1.75 10.58 -14.32
C THR A 733 -2.75 11.73 -14.32
N PHE A 734 -2.54 12.67 -13.40
CA PHE A 734 -3.20 13.96 -13.34
C PHE A 734 -2.21 15.03 -13.82
N ALA A 735 -2.12 15.32 -15.12
CA ALA A 735 -1.17 16.31 -15.62
C ALA A 735 -1.65 17.75 -15.37
N HIS A 736 -0.80 18.57 -14.76
CA HIS A 736 -1.07 19.99 -14.50
C HIS A 736 -1.21 20.76 -15.82
N THR A 737 -2.34 21.42 -16.03
CA THR A 737 -2.63 22.18 -17.25
C THR A 737 -3.04 23.62 -16.92
N PRO A 738 -2.11 24.59 -17.02
CA PRO A 738 -2.46 26.01 -16.92
C PRO A 738 -3.53 26.41 -17.96
N PRO A 739 -4.34 27.45 -17.74
CA PRO A 739 -5.41 27.85 -18.65
C PRO A 739 -4.98 28.04 -20.12
N GLN A 740 -3.78 28.56 -20.35
CA GLN A 740 -3.18 28.73 -21.69
C GLN A 740 -2.86 27.40 -22.38
N GLY A 741 -2.75 26.30 -21.65
CA GLY A 741 -2.55 24.94 -22.15
C GLY A 741 -3.75 24.41 -22.97
N GLY A 742 -4.92 25.02 -22.80
CA GLY A 742 -6.15 24.65 -23.51
C GLY A 742 -6.71 23.31 -23.06
N VAL A 743 -7.65 22.76 -23.84
CA VAL A 743 -8.31 21.48 -23.56
C VAL A 743 -7.97 20.45 -24.65
N PRO A 744 -7.84 19.16 -24.34
CA PRO A 744 -7.77 18.63 -22.99
C PRO A 744 -6.44 18.99 -22.29
N GLY A 745 -5.44 19.49 -23.04
CA GLY A 745 -4.31 20.23 -22.50
C GLY A 745 -3.01 19.44 -22.38
N HIS A 746 -2.32 19.65 -21.26
CA HIS A 746 -1.05 18.97 -20.98
C HIS A 746 -1.32 17.49 -20.71
N MET A 747 -0.42 16.64 -21.19
CA MET A 747 -0.50 15.21 -20.98
C MET A 747 0.89 14.63 -20.80
N TYR A 748 1.04 13.81 -19.76
CA TYR A 748 2.20 12.95 -19.66
C TYR A 748 2.13 11.89 -20.77
N HIS A 749 3.29 11.36 -21.18
CA HIS A 749 3.32 10.49 -22.34
C HIS A 749 2.49 9.23 -22.12
N ALA A 750 2.75 8.50 -21.04
CA ALA A 750 1.86 7.44 -20.60
C ALA A 750 0.62 8.09 -19.98
N GLY A 751 -0.56 7.73 -20.49
CA GLY A 751 -1.81 7.99 -19.80
C GLY A 751 -1.93 7.08 -18.58
N GLU A 752 -3.07 6.99 -17.92
CA GLU A 752 -4.32 7.67 -18.22
C GLU A 752 -4.24 9.20 -18.10
N HIS A 753 -5.17 9.93 -18.72
CA HIS A 753 -5.25 11.38 -18.61
C HIS A 753 -6.45 11.75 -17.75
N PHE A 754 -6.28 11.61 -16.43
CA PHE A 754 -7.31 11.87 -15.43
C PHE A 754 -7.05 13.21 -14.74
N ASN A 755 -7.54 14.30 -15.32
CA ASN A 755 -7.42 15.66 -14.77
C ASN A 755 -8.72 16.46 -14.91
N LEU A 756 -8.73 17.72 -14.47
CA LEU A 756 -9.91 18.59 -14.53
C LEU A 756 -10.49 18.75 -15.94
N ASN A 757 -9.65 18.59 -16.97
CA ASN A 757 -10.06 18.76 -18.35
C ASN A 757 -10.68 17.49 -18.94
N CYS A 758 -10.75 16.37 -18.24
CA CYS A 758 -11.60 15.26 -18.68
C CYS A 758 -13.02 15.76 -18.92
N THR A 759 -13.62 15.43 -20.05
CA THR A 759 -15.01 15.81 -20.39
C THR A 759 -16.00 15.46 -19.27
N TRP A 760 -15.76 14.36 -18.57
CA TRP A 760 -16.62 13.82 -17.52
C TRP A 760 -16.15 14.14 -16.08
N TRP A 761 -15.09 14.95 -15.90
CA TRP A 761 -14.63 15.37 -14.56
C TRP A 761 -15.76 15.95 -13.69
N PRO A 762 -16.66 16.82 -14.19
CA PRO A 762 -17.76 17.35 -13.39
C PRO A 762 -18.65 16.26 -12.78
N GLN A 763 -18.75 15.09 -13.43
CA GLN A 763 -19.60 13.97 -13.05
C GLN A 763 -18.83 12.79 -12.39
N SER A 764 -17.58 13.01 -11.99
CA SER A 764 -16.68 11.94 -11.49
C SER A 764 -16.93 11.51 -10.05
N ALA A 765 -17.56 12.35 -9.22
CA ALA A 765 -17.67 12.14 -7.76
C ALA A 765 -18.25 10.75 -7.35
N PRO A 766 -19.28 10.19 -8.01
CA PRO A 766 -19.78 8.86 -7.65
C PRO A 766 -18.78 7.72 -7.94
N MET A 767 -17.96 7.84 -9.00
CA MET A 767 -16.91 6.86 -9.28
C MET A 767 -15.79 6.93 -8.24
N LEU A 768 -15.38 8.14 -7.86
CA LEU A 768 -14.37 8.34 -6.81
C LEU A 768 -14.88 7.85 -5.45
N SER A 769 -16.16 8.10 -5.14
CA SER A 769 -16.81 7.54 -3.94
C SER A 769 -16.78 6.02 -3.95
N TYR A 770 -17.09 5.38 -5.08
CA TYR A 770 -16.97 3.92 -5.22
C TYR A 770 -15.56 3.42 -4.87
N PHE A 771 -14.52 4.05 -5.41
CA PHE A 771 -13.14 3.68 -5.09
C PHE A 771 -12.82 3.87 -3.61
N SER A 772 -13.23 5.00 -3.01
CA SER A 772 -13.01 5.28 -1.59
C SER A 772 -13.66 4.22 -0.69
N ARG A 773 -14.88 3.78 -1.02
CA ARG A 773 -15.60 2.74 -0.27
C ARG A 773 -14.95 1.38 -0.38
N CYS A 774 -14.50 1.01 -1.59
CA CYS A 774 -13.77 -0.22 -1.82
C CYS A 774 -12.46 -0.23 -1.02
N CYS A 775 -11.64 0.81 -1.14
CA CYS A 775 -10.39 0.95 -0.40
C CYS A 775 -10.61 0.88 1.11
N TYR A 776 -11.61 1.57 1.66
CA TYR A 776 -11.92 1.54 3.09
C TYR A 776 -12.13 0.11 3.63
N LEU A 777 -13.02 -0.67 3.00
CA LEU A 777 -13.28 -2.05 3.44
C LEU A 777 -12.10 -2.98 3.16
N LEU A 778 -11.39 -2.80 2.04
CA LEU A 778 -10.22 -3.59 1.68
C LEU A 778 -8.97 -3.28 2.54
N GLN A 779 -9.04 -2.26 3.38
CA GLN A 779 -8.02 -1.95 4.40
C GLN A 779 -8.39 -2.50 5.79
N ARG A 780 -9.58 -3.08 5.99
CA ARG A 780 -10.01 -3.64 7.29
C ARG A 780 -9.52 -5.07 7.47
N GLY A 781 -9.13 -5.44 8.69
CA GLY A 781 -8.72 -6.80 9.01
C GLY A 781 -7.45 -7.27 8.30
N LEU A 782 -7.20 -8.57 8.41
CA LEU A 782 -6.10 -9.29 7.78
C LEU A 782 -6.54 -9.91 6.45
N PRO A 783 -5.62 -10.05 5.48
CA PRO A 783 -5.88 -10.86 4.28
C PRO A 783 -6.08 -12.33 4.65
N VAL A 784 -6.95 -13.03 3.90
CA VAL A 784 -7.13 -14.47 4.04
C VAL A 784 -6.57 -15.18 2.81
N ALA A 785 -5.53 -15.98 3.05
CA ALA A 785 -4.89 -16.84 2.04
C ALA A 785 -4.54 -18.19 2.68
N ASP A 786 -4.79 -19.29 1.97
CA ASP A 786 -4.65 -20.63 2.55
C ASP A 786 -3.24 -21.20 2.43
N VAL A 787 -2.46 -20.70 1.48
CA VAL A 787 -1.14 -21.24 1.14
C VAL A 787 -0.15 -20.11 0.88
N CYS A 788 1.11 -20.33 1.28
CA CYS A 788 2.23 -19.49 0.88
C CYS A 788 3.20 -20.24 -0.05
N PHE A 789 3.63 -19.58 -1.11
CA PHE A 789 4.60 -20.12 -2.08
C PHE A 789 5.96 -19.49 -1.87
N TYR A 790 6.96 -20.29 -1.51
CA TYR A 790 8.35 -19.85 -1.48
C TYR A 790 8.88 -19.78 -2.91
N TYR A 791 9.43 -18.64 -3.32
CA TYR A 791 9.95 -18.46 -4.68
C TYR A 791 11.45 -18.76 -4.86
N GLY A 792 12.13 -19.21 -3.79
CA GLY A 792 13.57 -19.44 -3.79
C GLY A 792 14.38 -18.27 -3.22
N ASP A 793 15.69 -18.36 -3.31
CA ASP A 793 16.63 -17.35 -2.77
C ASP A 793 17.36 -16.56 -3.84
N ASP A 794 17.00 -16.70 -5.13
CA ASP A 794 17.60 -15.92 -6.21
C ASP A 794 17.32 -14.41 -6.07
N ALA A 795 18.11 -13.59 -6.77
CA ALA A 795 17.79 -12.17 -6.97
C ALA A 795 18.04 -11.80 -8.45
N PRO A 796 17.06 -11.17 -9.13
CA PRO A 796 15.71 -10.85 -8.65
C PRO A 796 14.75 -12.06 -8.65
N ASN A 797 13.74 -12.05 -7.77
CA ASN A 797 12.65 -13.05 -7.68
C ASN A 797 11.28 -12.38 -7.86
N LEU A 798 10.72 -12.43 -9.07
CA LEU A 798 9.46 -11.74 -9.38
C LEU A 798 8.23 -12.60 -9.05
N VAL A 799 7.15 -11.95 -8.62
CA VAL A 799 5.83 -12.57 -8.41
C VAL A 799 5.02 -12.53 -9.70
N ALA A 800 4.33 -13.63 -10.01
CA ALA A 800 3.50 -13.72 -11.21
C ALA A 800 2.17 -12.99 -11.03
N THR A 801 1.74 -12.31 -12.09
CA THR A 801 0.41 -11.70 -12.19
C THR A 801 -0.69 -12.76 -12.20
N ARG A 802 -1.77 -12.54 -11.43
CA ARG A 802 -2.97 -13.41 -11.41
C ARG A 802 -3.87 -13.23 -12.64
N ARG A 803 -4.06 -11.99 -13.11
CA ARG A 803 -4.93 -11.58 -14.24
C ARG A 803 -4.46 -10.21 -14.78
N ILE A 804 -4.54 -9.94 -16.09
CA ILE A 804 -4.12 -8.67 -16.75
C ILE A 804 -5.33 -7.74 -17.04
N GLY A 805 -6.45 -7.95 -16.33
CA GLY A 805 -7.68 -7.18 -16.47
C GLY A 805 -8.93 -8.02 -16.73
N PRO A 806 -10.11 -7.38 -16.80
CA PRO A 806 -11.41 -8.03 -16.71
C PRO A 806 -11.71 -8.98 -17.89
N ASP A 807 -11.17 -8.71 -19.07
CA ASP A 807 -11.40 -9.53 -20.27
C ASP A 807 -10.32 -10.61 -20.47
N SER A 808 -9.29 -10.63 -19.61
CA SER A 808 -8.24 -11.64 -19.65
C SER A 808 -8.63 -12.89 -18.86
N LYS A 809 -8.22 -14.07 -19.35
CA LYS A 809 -8.26 -15.29 -18.52
C LYS A 809 -7.28 -15.14 -17.35
N ARG A 810 -7.52 -15.89 -16.28
CA ARG A 810 -6.52 -16.05 -15.21
C ARG A 810 -5.20 -16.53 -15.83
N LEU A 811 -4.10 -15.97 -15.36
CA LEU A 811 -2.75 -16.20 -15.88
C LEU A 811 -2.01 -17.12 -14.92
N ASP A 812 -2.51 -18.34 -14.82
CA ASP A 812 -2.11 -19.36 -13.86
C ASP A 812 -1.10 -20.38 -14.42
N GLY A 813 -0.59 -20.12 -15.61
CA GLY A 813 0.35 -21.00 -16.31
C GLY A 813 1.71 -21.18 -15.61
N PRO A 814 2.54 -22.13 -16.09
CA PRO A 814 3.80 -22.52 -15.46
C PRO A 814 4.90 -21.45 -15.52
N THR A 815 4.68 -20.36 -16.25
CA THR A 815 5.61 -19.23 -16.38
C THR A 815 4.90 -17.91 -16.12
N CYS A 816 5.58 -16.99 -15.43
CA CYS A 816 5.13 -15.63 -15.21
C CYS A 816 4.86 -14.91 -16.54
N ALA A 817 3.65 -14.35 -16.71
CA ALA A 817 3.25 -13.67 -17.95
C ALA A 817 4.09 -12.41 -18.25
N HIS A 818 4.62 -11.77 -17.21
CA HIS A 818 5.47 -10.58 -17.27
C HIS A 818 6.87 -10.91 -17.81
N CYS A 819 7.61 -11.81 -17.16
CA CYS A 819 9.03 -12.05 -17.47
C CYS A 819 9.35 -13.40 -18.13
N GLY A 820 8.38 -14.31 -18.26
CA GLY A 820 8.55 -15.65 -18.82
C GLY A 820 9.31 -16.64 -17.94
N ARG A 821 9.74 -16.24 -16.72
CA ARG A 821 10.39 -17.13 -15.75
C ARG A 821 9.39 -18.12 -15.15
N PRO A 822 9.83 -19.27 -14.61
CA PRO A 822 8.95 -20.22 -13.93
C PRO A 822 8.09 -19.54 -12.87
N ASN A 823 6.79 -19.83 -12.85
CA ASN A 823 5.86 -19.28 -11.88
C ASN A 823 6.07 -19.99 -10.52
N PRO A 824 6.47 -19.27 -9.46
CA PRO A 824 6.65 -19.88 -8.14
C PRO A 824 5.31 -20.31 -7.52
N ALA A 825 4.17 -19.80 -7.98
CA ALA A 825 2.84 -20.19 -7.54
C ALA A 825 2.04 -20.77 -8.71
N PRO A 826 2.12 -22.09 -9.00
CA PRO A 826 1.34 -22.72 -10.05
C PRO A 826 -0.15 -22.73 -9.65
N ALA A 827 -0.84 -21.62 -9.88
CA ALA A 827 -2.22 -21.42 -9.47
C ALA A 827 -3.18 -22.45 -10.12
N GLU A 828 -2.82 -23.04 -11.27
CA GLU A 828 -3.54 -24.19 -11.85
C GLU A 828 -3.64 -25.37 -10.86
N ALA A 829 -2.57 -25.66 -10.10
CA ALA A 829 -2.55 -26.74 -9.12
C ALA A 829 -3.41 -26.43 -7.88
N LEU A 830 -3.62 -25.14 -7.57
CA LEU A 830 -4.50 -24.69 -6.51
C LEU A 830 -5.97 -24.70 -6.96
N GLY A 831 -6.21 -24.36 -8.23
CA GLY A 831 -7.53 -24.27 -8.86
C GLY A 831 -8.37 -23.10 -8.33
N PRO A 832 -9.64 -22.98 -8.76
CA PRO A 832 -10.51 -21.88 -8.33
C PRO A 832 -10.88 -21.97 -6.85
N GLY A 833 -11.17 -20.81 -6.27
CA GLY A 833 -11.73 -20.66 -4.94
C GLY A 833 -10.72 -20.66 -3.79
N TYR A 834 -9.43 -20.43 -4.06
CA TYR A 834 -8.41 -20.21 -3.03
C TYR A 834 -7.60 -18.96 -3.38
N ASP A 835 -7.03 -18.32 -2.36
CA ASP A 835 -6.01 -17.29 -2.53
C ASP A 835 -4.68 -17.72 -1.86
N TYR A 836 -3.60 -17.05 -2.23
CA TYR A 836 -2.24 -17.37 -1.82
C TYR A 836 -1.39 -16.12 -1.62
N ASP A 837 -0.28 -16.25 -0.91
CA ASP A 837 0.79 -15.25 -0.93
C ASP A 837 2.11 -15.87 -1.43
N VAL A 838 3.00 -15.05 -1.95
CA VAL A 838 4.39 -15.43 -2.22
C VAL A 838 5.27 -14.95 -1.06
N ILE A 839 6.27 -15.75 -0.68
CA ILE A 839 7.12 -15.51 0.49
C ILE A 839 8.61 -15.64 0.14
N ASP A 840 9.44 -14.84 0.79
CA ASP A 840 10.91 -14.85 0.66
C ASP A 840 11.62 -15.57 1.83
N SER A 841 12.94 -15.64 1.74
CA SER A 841 13.80 -16.26 2.77
C SER A 841 13.78 -15.51 4.11
N GLU A 842 13.66 -14.18 4.11
CA GLU A 842 13.69 -13.35 5.33
C GLU A 842 12.46 -13.62 6.21
N VAL A 843 11.29 -13.73 5.60
CA VAL A 843 10.05 -14.03 6.34
C VAL A 843 10.10 -15.43 6.94
N ILE A 844 10.56 -16.44 6.20
CA ILE A 844 10.72 -17.81 6.72
C ILE A 844 11.67 -17.83 7.92
N LEU A 845 12.82 -17.16 7.80
CA LEU A 845 13.87 -17.18 8.82
C LEU A 845 13.48 -16.42 10.10
N ASN A 846 12.84 -15.24 9.94
CA ASN A 846 12.76 -14.26 11.04
C ASN A 846 11.34 -13.99 11.53
N ARG A 847 10.30 -14.44 10.83
CA ARG A 847 8.90 -14.04 11.11
C ARG A 847 7.95 -15.22 11.26
N MET A 848 8.26 -16.36 10.68
CA MET A 848 7.34 -17.50 10.60
C MET A 848 7.48 -18.46 11.78
N GLU A 849 6.35 -18.82 12.38
CA GLU A 849 6.23 -19.81 13.44
C GLU A 849 5.11 -20.82 13.15
N VAL A 850 5.00 -21.88 13.95
CA VAL A 850 3.86 -22.82 13.89
C VAL A 850 2.97 -22.69 15.12
N LYS A 851 1.68 -22.42 14.90
CA LYS A 851 0.64 -22.42 15.95
C LYS A 851 -0.56 -23.23 15.46
N GLY A 852 -0.98 -24.22 16.24
CA GLY A 852 -2.11 -25.08 15.88
C GLY A 852 -1.93 -25.82 14.54
N GLY A 853 -0.70 -26.19 14.17
CA GLY A 853 -0.40 -26.83 12.88
C GLY A 853 -0.42 -25.90 11.66
N ARG A 854 -0.66 -24.59 11.86
CA ARG A 854 -0.59 -23.56 10.81
C ARG A 854 0.71 -22.79 10.90
N LEU A 855 1.16 -22.27 9.76
CA LEU A 855 2.25 -21.31 9.67
C LEU A 855 1.69 -19.93 9.98
N VAL A 856 2.19 -19.25 11.00
CA VAL A 856 1.65 -17.97 11.49
C VAL A 856 2.74 -16.91 11.49
N LEU A 857 2.40 -15.72 11.01
CA LEU A 857 3.24 -14.53 11.03
C LEU A 857 2.91 -13.64 12.25
N PRO A 858 3.78 -12.69 12.64
CA PRO A 858 3.61 -11.92 13.88
C PRO A 858 2.34 -11.04 13.87
N ASN A 859 1.90 -10.63 12.69
CA ASN A 859 0.68 -9.84 12.46
C ASN A 859 -0.61 -10.70 12.46
N GLY A 860 -0.52 -12.03 12.56
CA GLY A 860 -1.67 -12.94 12.62
C GLY A 860 -2.07 -13.56 11.28
N VAL A 861 -1.48 -13.14 10.16
CA VAL A 861 -1.66 -13.82 8.87
C VAL A 861 -1.17 -15.26 9.01
N SER A 862 -1.95 -16.22 8.49
CA SER A 862 -1.64 -17.64 8.67
C SER A 862 -1.99 -18.50 7.47
N TYR A 863 -1.16 -19.51 7.23
CA TYR A 863 -1.27 -20.43 6.09
C TYR A 863 -1.37 -21.88 6.57
N ALA A 864 -2.12 -22.70 5.82
CA ALA A 864 -2.25 -24.13 6.07
C ALA A 864 -1.03 -24.92 5.56
N ALA A 865 -0.33 -24.41 4.53
CA ALA A 865 0.82 -25.06 3.94
C ALA A 865 1.80 -24.06 3.32
N ILE A 866 3.06 -24.49 3.20
CA ILE A 866 4.10 -23.82 2.43
C ILE A 866 4.54 -24.70 1.26
N VAL A 867 4.72 -24.08 0.09
CA VAL A 867 5.08 -24.77 -1.15
C VAL A 867 6.42 -24.28 -1.67
N LEU A 868 7.37 -25.21 -1.88
CA LEU A 868 8.68 -24.95 -2.48
C LEU A 868 8.60 -24.86 -4.00
N PRO A 869 9.52 -24.11 -4.65
CA PRO A 869 9.58 -24.05 -6.11
C PRO A 869 10.09 -25.37 -6.70
N GLU A 870 9.88 -25.58 -8.01
CA GLU A 870 10.35 -26.77 -8.72
C GLU A 870 11.86 -26.69 -9.00
N ARG A 871 12.68 -26.80 -7.93
CA ARG A 871 14.14 -26.66 -7.95
C ARG A 871 14.82 -27.67 -7.01
N ASP A 872 16.09 -27.93 -7.24
CA ASP A 872 16.92 -28.83 -6.43
C ASP A 872 17.82 -28.09 -5.42
N ASP A 873 17.70 -26.76 -5.32
CA ASP A 873 18.45 -25.90 -4.41
C ASP A 873 17.56 -25.17 -3.38
N VAL A 874 18.01 -25.12 -2.12
CA VAL A 874 17.43 -24.33 -1.03
C VAL A 874 18.59 -23.89 -0.11
N PRO A 875 18.66 -22.61 0.33
CA PRO A 875 19.69 -22.21 1.29
C PRO A 875 19.64 -23.05 2.56
N LEU A 876 20.79 -23.50 3.04
CA LEU A 876 20.90 -24.39 4.20
C LEU A 876 20.13 -23.84 5.40
N ARG A 877 20.29 -22.55 5.71
CA ARG A 877 19.59 -21.90 6.84
C ARG A 877 18.07 -21.89 6.66
N VAL A 878 17.59 -21.72 5.43
CA VAL A 878 16.15 -21.78 5.13
C VAL A 878 15.66 -23.21 5.30
N LEU A 879 16.42 -24.21 4.83
CA LEU A 879 16.07 -25.62 4.99
C LEU A 879 16.07 -26.06 6.46
N GLU A 880 17.04 -25.62 7.26
CA GLU A 880 17.08 -25.82 8.72
C GLU A 880 15.82 -25.24 9.36
N LYS A 881 15.44 -24.00 8.99
CA LYS A 881 14.22 -23.38 9.51
C LYS A 881 12.95 -24.12 9.09
N LEU A 882 12.88 -24.59 7.84
CA LEU A 882 11.78 -25.41 7.37
C LEU A 882 11.70 -26.76 8.11
N GLU A 883 12.85 -27.37 8.44
CA GLU A 883 12.92 -28.57 9.28
C GLU A 883 12.30 -28.31 10.65
N GLU A 884 12.64 -27.19 11.30
CA GLU A 884 12.03 -26.77 12.59
C GLU A 884 10.51 -26.60 12.46
N LEU A 885 10.04 -25.88 11.44
CA LEU A 885 8.61 -25.60 11.23
C LEU A 885 7.83 -26.90 10.96
N VAL A 886 8.33 -27.78 10.11
CA VAL A 886 7.70 -29.09 9.86
C VAL A 886 7.72 -29.94 11.12
N HIS A 887 8.82 -29.95 11.86
CA HIS A 887 8.89 -30.69 13.13
C HIS A 887 7.83 -30.20 14.13
N ALA A 888 7.56 -28.89 14.17
CA ALA A 888 6.55 -28.27 15.02
C ALA A 888 5.10 -28.50 14.57
N GLY A 889 4.86 -28.87 13.30
CA GLY A 889 3.51 -29.18 12.80
C GLY A 889 3.19 -28.70 11.38
N ALA A 890 4.09 -28.02 10.69
CA ALA A 890 3.80 -27.47 9.37
C ALA A 890 3.62 -28.54 8.29
N THR A 891 2.82 -28.22 7.28
CA THR A 891 2.74 -28.98 6.01
C THR A 891 3.63 -28.30 4.96
N LEU A 892 4.61 -29.03 4.45
CA LEU A 892 5.52 -28.62 3.39
C LEU A 892 5.23 -29.42 2.11
N LEU A 893 5.13 -28.74 0.97
CA LEU A 893 5.05 -29.40 -0.34
C LEU A 893 6.19 -28.97 -1.25
N GLY A 894 6.74 -29.90 -2.02
CA GLY A 894 7.70 -29.61 -3.08
C GLY A 894 8.88 -30.58 -3.14
N PRO A 895 9.71 -30.44 -4.18
CA PRO A 895 10.76 -31.39 -4.49
C PRO A 895 11.82 -31.44 -3.39
N ARG A 896 12.50 -32.59 -3.30
CA ARG A 896 13.61 -32.79 -2.37
C ARG A 896 14.82 -31.94 -2.80
N PRO A 897 15.33 -31.02 -1.96
CA PRO A 897 16.54 -30.28 -2.27
C PRO A 897 17.78 -31.16 -2.16
N SER A 898 18.84 -30.79 -2.88
CA SER A 898 20.10 -31.53 -2.97
C SER A 898 21.34 -30.68 -2.78
N ARG A 899 21.20 -29.34 -2.78
CA ARG A 899 22.31 -28.40 -2.68
C ARG A 899 21.90 -27.06 -2.08
N ASP A 900 22.88 -26.34 -1.56
CA ASP A 900 22.79 -24.92 -1.24
C ASP A 900 23.06 -24.10 -2.53
N PRO A 901 22.51 -22.89 -2.74
CA PRO A 901 22.84 -22.07 -3.92
C PRO A 901 24.12 -21.22 -3.79
N SER A 902 24.63 -21.00 -2.58
CA SER A 902 25.81 -20.18 -2.25
C SER A 902 27.13 -20.94 -2.46
N LEU A 903 28.22 -20.20 -2.64
CA LEU A 903 29.58 -20.76 -2.66
C LEU A 903 30.13 -20.96 -1.24
N ALA A 904 29.53 -20.33 -0.24
CA ALA A 904 29.95 -20.44 1.14
C ALA A 904 29.90 -21.91 1.63
N ASP A 905 31.00 -22.40 2.20
CA ASP A 905 31.16 -23.78 2.70
C ASP A 905 30.92 -24.88 1.64
N TYR A 906 30.95 -24.57 0.33
CA TYR A 906 30.87 -25.58 -0.74
C TYR A 906 32.12 -26.48 -0.75
N PRO A 907 32.00 -27.82 -0.88
CA PRO A 907 30.77 -28.62 -1.06
C PRO A 907 30.14 -29.16 0.25
N ARG A 908 30.64 -28.77 1.43
CA ARG A 908 30.13 -29.27 2.73
C ARG A 908 28.69 -28.84 2.99
N ALA A 909 28.30 -27.63 2.57
CA ALA A 909 26.91 -27.17 2.66
C ALA A 909 25.93 -28.10 1.93
N ASP A 910 26.29 -28.57 0.73
CA ASP A 910 25.46 -29.52 -0.03
C ASP A 910 25.28 -30.84 0.73
N THR A 911 26.32 -31.30 1.43
CA THR A 911 26.24 -32.51 2.27
C THR A 911 25.21 -32.33 3.38
N LYS A 912 25.24 -31.19 4.08
CA LYS A 912 24.26 -30.87 5.14
C LYS A 912 22.84 -30.75 4.59
N VAL A 913 22.66 -30.12 3.42
CA VAL A 913 21.36 -30.05 2.73
C VAL A 913 20.84 -31.47 2.44
N GLN A 914 21.68 -32.35 1.91
CA GLN A 914 21.31 -33.73 1.60
C GLN A 914 20.93 -34.53 2.85
N GLU A 915 21.63 -34.33 3.97
CA GLU A 915 21.34 -34.95 5.26
C GLU A 915 19.98 -34.50 5.82
N ILE A 916 19.70 -33.19 5.84
CA ILE A 916 18.37 -32.67 6.25
C ILE A 916 17.28 -33.20 5.31
N ALA A 917 17.53 -33.14 4.01
CA ALA A 917 16.59 -33.61 3.01
C ALA A 917 16.29 -35.12 3.14
N GLU A 918 17.27 -35.93 3.55
CA GLU A 918 17.07 -37.34 3.85
C GLU A 918 16.18 -37.54 5.09
N ARG A 919 16.41 -36.76 6.16
CA ARG A 919 15.57 -36.80 7.36
C ARG A 919 14.12 -36.43 7.06
N MET A 920 13.89 -35.40 6.25
CA MET A 920 12.56 -34.88 5.93
C MET A 920 11.83 -35.66 4.83
N TRP A 921 12.43 -35.85 3.65
CA TRP A 921 11.80 -36.51 2.48
C TRP A 921 12.00 -38.04 2.47
N GLY A 922 12.99 -38.59 3.19
CA GLY A 922 13.31 -40.02 3.19
C GLY A 922 14.14 -40.46 1.98
N GLN A 923 14.54 -41.74 1.94
CA GLN A 923 15.52 -42.27 0.97
C GLN A 923 14.95 -42.56 -0.44
N ASN A 924 13.62 -42.53 -0.66
CA ASN A 924 13.02 -43.04 -1.90
C ASN A 924 11.83 -42.17 -2.38
N THR A 925 12.09 -41.14 -3.19
CA THR A 925 11.11 -40.08 -3.49
C THR A 925 10.39 -40.20 -4.85
N LYS A 926 10.65 -41.24 -5.65
CA LYS A 926 10.00 -41.40 -6.97
C LYS A 926 8.75 -42.28 -6.96
N GLU A 927 8.57 -43.15 -5.97
CA GLU A 927 7.46 -44.11 -5.93
C GLU A 927 6.41 -43.79 -4.86
N ASP A 928 6.79 -43.18 -3.73
CA ASP A 928 5.83 -42.77 -2.70
C ASP A 928 5.40 -41.31 -2.87
N ARG A 929 4.33 -41.13 -3.65
CA ARG A 929 3.70 -39.82 -3.84
C ARG A 929 2.86 -39.39 -2.64
N SER A 930 2.57 -40.27 -1.68
CA SER A 930 1.58 -40.04 -0.62
C SER A 930 2.02 -39.02 0.44
N GLY A 931 3.33 -38.76 0.53
CA GLY A 931 3.93 -37.84 1.50
C GLY A 931 4.37 -38.57 2.78
N ARG A 932 5.18 -37.90 3.61
CA ARG A 932 5.79 -38.47 4.82
C ARG A 932 5.55 -37.58 6.02
N SER A 933 5.16 -38.18 7.15
CA SER A 933 5.14 -37.48 8.45
C SER A 933 6.56 -37.26 8.97
N TYR A 934 6.83 -36.05 9.46
CA TYR A 934 8.11 -35.67 10.06
C TYR A 934 7.87 -34.77 11.27
N GLY A 935 8.29 -35.21 12.46
CA GLY A 935 7.88 -34.59 13.72
C GLY A 935 6.34 -34.59 13.84
N LYS A 936 5.76 -33.43 14.13
CA LYS A 936 4.30 -33.23 14.17
C LYS A 936 3.69 -32.84 12.82
N GLY A 937 4.52 -32.51 11.82
CA GLY A 937 4.10 -32.06 10.50
C GLY A 937 4.28 -33.12 9.43
N ARG A 938 4.29 -32.69 8.17
CA ARG A 938 4.43 -33.58 7.01
C ARG A 938 5.09 -32.90 5.81
N VAL A 939 5.73 -33.72 4.98
CA VAL A 939 6.43 -33.34 3.75
C VAL A 939 5.85 -34.10 2.57
N ILE A 940 5.46 -33.39 1.52
CA ILE A 940 4.83 -33.95 0.32
C ILE A 940 5.70 -33.62 -0.90
N PRO A 941 6.35 -34.60 -1.54
CA PRO A 941 7.31 -34.32 -2.62
C PRO A 941 6.71 -33.65 -3.86
N ASP A 942 5.41 -33.82 -4.11
CA ASP A 942 4.72 -33.25 -5.27
C ASP A 942 3.99 -31.95 -4.89
N ARG A 943 4.56 -30.82 -5.32
CA ARG A 943 3.95 -29.50 -5.09
C ARG A 943 2.58 -29.32 -5.74
N ASN A 944 2.29 -30.05 -6.82
CA ASN A 944 1.05 -29.87 -7.58
C ASN A 944 -0.18 -30.48 -6.90
N ARG A 945 0.01 -31.18 -5.78
CA ARG A 945 -1.07 -31.74 -4.95
C ARG A 945 -1.64 -30.73 -3.95
N VAL A 946 -1.23 -29.46 -3.99
CA VAL A 946 -1.62 -28.44 -3.00
C VAL A 946 -3.13 -28.40 -2.75
N ARG A 947 -3.98 -28.42 -3.79
CA ARG A 947 -5.44 -28.44 -3.62
C ARG A 947 -5.95 -29.67 -2.87
N GLU A 948 -5.47 -30.86 -3.25
CA GLU A 948 -5.83 -32.12 -2.60
C GLU A 948 -5.42 -32.10 -1.11
N VAL A 949 -4.23 -31.56 -0.84
CA VAL A 949 -3.64 -31.47 0.50
C VAL A 949 -4.41 -30.48 1.38
N LEU A 950 -4.84 -29.34 0.84
CA LEU A 950 -5.71 -28.39 1.53
C LEU A 950 -7.06 -29.05 1.88
N GLN A 951 -7.68 -29.75 0.94
CA GLN A 951 -8.93 -30.46 1.18
C GLN A 951 -8.80 -31.53 2.28
N GLN A 952 -7.70 -32.29 2.30
CA GLN A 952 -7.41 -33.26 3.36
C GLN A 952 -7.22 -32.62 4.74
N LEU A 953 -6.77 -31.36 4.79
CA LEU A 953 -6.65 -30.58 6.02
C LEU A 953 -7.97 -29.91 6.43
N GLY A 954 -9.06 -30.12 5.68
CA GLY A 954 -10.36 -29.49 5.92
C GLY A 954 -10.52 -28.11 5.30
N PHE A 955 -9.56 -27.64 4.51
CA PHE A 955 -9.64 -26.37 3.78
C PHE A 955 -10.21 -26.63 2.39
N GLY A 956 -11.55 -26.62 2.28
CA GLY A 956 -12.24 -26.49 0.99
C GLY A 956 -12.07 -25.09 0.39
N PRO A 957 -12.61 -24.83 -0.81
CA PRO A 957 -12.57 -23.50 -1.41
C PRO A 957 -13.10 -22.43 -0.45
N ASP A 958 -12.39 -21.32 -0.33
CA ASP A 958 -12.77 -20.15 0.46
C ASP A 958 -13.99 -19.43 -0.13
N PHE A 959 -14.06 -19.40 -1.45
CA PHE A 959 -15.22 -18.94 -2.22
C PHE A 959 -15.48 -19.88 -3.39
N ALA A 960 -16.73 -20.32 -3.55
CA ALA A 960 -17.16 -21.12 -4.69
C ALA A 960 -18.51 -20.61 -5.19
N TYR A 961 -18.81 -20.82 -6.46
CA TYR A 961 -20.11 -20.45 -7.01
C TYR A 961 -20.57 -21.41 -8.10
N THR A 962 -21.88 -21.50 -8.26
CA THR A 962 -22.56 -22.19 -9.37
C THR A 962 -23.57 -21.25 -10.01
N CYS A 963 -23.61 -21.22 -11.34
CA CYS A 963 -24.51 -20.34 -12.08
C CYS A 963 -25.73 -21.11 -12.58
N SER A 964 -26.89 -20.47 -12.58
CA SER A 964 -28.08 -20.94 -13.30
C SER A 964 -28.19 -20.17 -14.62
N GLY A 965 -28.11 -20.86 -15.77
CA GLY A 965 -28.20 -20.22 -17.09
C GLY A 965 -26.83 -19.90 -17.70
N LYS A 966 -26.59 -18.62 -18.06
CA LYS A 966 -25.33 -18.21 -18.71
C LYS A 966 -24.14 -18.34 -17.73
N PRO A 967 -22.96 -18.82 -18.18
CA PRO A 967 -21.80 -18.91 -17.31
C PRO A 967 -21.32 -17.53 -16.84
N ALA A 968 -21.33 -17.28 -15.53
CA ALA A 968 -20.74 -16.08 -14.93
C ALA A 968 -19.23 -16.25 -14.68
N ASP A 969 -18.49 -15.15 -14.76
CA ASP A 969 -17.10 -15.05 -14.31
C ASP A 969 -17.02 -14.12 -13.09
N LEU A 970 -16.96 -14.72 -11.89
CA LEU A 970 -16.87 -14.01 -10.63
C LEU A 970 -15.44 -14.09 -10.08
N ASP A 971 -14.89 -12.93 -9.72
CA ASP A 971 -13.65 -12.81 -8.98
C ASP A 971 -13.90 -12.32 -7.56
N TYR A 972 -12.95 -12.61 -6.65
CA TYR A 972 -13.09 -12.25 -5.24
C TYR A 972 -11.75 -12.02 -4.53
N ILE A 973 -11.85 -11.34 -3.40
CA ILE A 973 -10.85 -11.30 -2.34
C ILE A 973 -11.54 -11.35 -0.96
N HIS A 974 -10.85 -11.90 0.03
CA HIS A 974 -11.35 -12.09 1.38
C HIS A 974 -10.43 -11.44 2.41
N ARG A 975 -11.04 -10.67 3.32
CA ARG A 975 -10.40 -10.12 4.52
C ARG A 975 -11.15 -10.55 5.77
N ARG A 976 -10.42 -10.70 6.86
CA ARG A 976 -10.96 -11.13 8.15
C ARG A 976 -10.46 -10.23 9.27
N THR A 977 -11.38 -9.63 9.99
CA THR A 977 -11.12 -9.01 11.29
C THR A 977 -11.22 -10.07 12.38
N GLN A 978 -11.21 -9.67 13.65
CA GLN A 978 -11.42 -10.61 14.74
C GLN A 978 -12.82 -11.24 14.68
N ASP A 979 -13.86 -10.44 14.42
CA ASP A 979 -15.26 -10.86 14.53
C ASP A 979 -16.04 -10.84 13.20
N THR A 980 -15.40 -10.38 12.11
CA THR A 980 -16.05 -10.20 10.81
C THR A 980 -15.25 -10.80 9.65
N ASP A 981 -15.94 -11.45 8.73
CA ASP A 981 -15.41 -11.85 7.42
C ASP A 981 -15.97 -10.90 6.33
N ILE A 982 -15.10 -10.39 5.46
CA ILE A 982 -15.40 -9.38 4.45
C ILE A 982 -14.97 -9.92 3.09
N TYR A 983 -15.93 -10.24 2.23
CA TYR A 983 -15.68 -10.68 0.86
C TYR A 983 -16.04 -9.57 -0.13
N PHE A 984 -15.11 -9.19 -0.99
CA PHE A 984 -15.43 -8.41 -2.19
C PHE A 984 -15.66 -9.39 -3.34
N VAL A 985 -16.81 -9.32 -4.01
CA VAL A 985 -17.15 -10.15 -5.16
C VAL A 985 -17.46 -9.25 -6.35
N SER A 986 -16.81 -9.49 -7.49
CA SER A 986 -17.00 -8.71 -8.72
C SER A 986 -17.35 -9.60 -9.90
N ASN A 987 -18.36 -9.17 -10.67
CA ASN A 987 -18.70 -9.72 -11.98
C ASN A 987 -17.83 -9.05 -13.04
N THR A 988 -16.96 -9.79 -13.71
CA THR A 988 -16.01 -9.21 -14.68
C THR A 988 -16.62 -9.00 -16.07
N GLN A 989 -17.81 -9.55 -16.31
CA GLN A 989 -18.50 -9.54 -17.60
C GLN A 989 -19.44 -8.35 -17.74
N MET A 990 -19.77 -8.00 -18.99
CA MET A 990 -20.75 -6.96 -19.34
C MET A 990 -22.18 -7.51 -19.46
N GLU A 991 -22.48 -8.59 -18.75
CA GLU A 991 -23.80 -9.22 -18.67
C GLU A 991 -24.17 -9.47 -17.21
N ASP A 992 -25.46 -9.56 -16.90
CA ASP A 992 -25.94 -9.90 -15.56
C ASP A 992 -25.49 -11.32 -15.17
N ALA A 993 -25.07 -11.48 -13.92
CA ALA A 993 -24.67 -12.75 -13.32
C ALA A 993 -25.63 -13.11 -12.18
N GLU A 994 -26.26 -14.29 -12.27
CA GLU A 994 -26.96 -14.93 -11.17
C GLU A 994 -26.21 -16.20 -10.74
N ALA A 995 -25.76 -16.21 -9.48
CA ALA A 995 -24.99 -17.32 -8.96
C ALA A 995 -25.36 -17.66 -7.50
N ASP A 996 -25.46 -18.96 -7.23
CA ASP A 996 -25.42 -19.51 -5.89
C ASP A 996 -23.96 -19.53 -5.43
N CYS A 997 -23.63 -18.69 -4.45
CA CYS A 997 -22.27 -18.49 -3.94
C CYS A 997 -22.14 -19.12 -2.56
N VAL A 998 -21.03 -19.82 -2.30
CA VAL A 998 -20.69 -20.44 -1.02
C VAL A 998 -19.43 -19.77 -0.48
N PHE A 999 -19.52 -19.25 0.74
CA PHE A 999 -18.46 -18.57 1.46
C PHE A 999 -18.01 -19.44 2.64
N ARG A 1000 -16.70 -19.65 2.79
CA ARG A 1000 -16.13 -20.50 3.85
C ARG A 1000 -16.01 -19.73 5.17
N VAL A 1001 -17.17 -19.47 5.77
CA VAL A 1001 -17.33 -18.74 7.03
C VAL A 1001 -18.18 -19.53 8.02
N GLU A 1002 -18.06 -19.18 9.29
CA GLU A 1002 -19.00 -19.65 10.31
C GLU A 1002 -20.39 -19.02 10.10
N ALA A 1003 -21.44 -19.68 10.59
CA ALA A 1003 -22.80 -19.18 10.47
C ALA A 1003 -22.98 -17.89 11.28
N ARG A 1004 -22.92 -16.74 10.59
CA ARG A 1004 -23.12 -15.40 11.13
C ARG A 1004 -24.11 -14.62 10.25
N PRO A 1005 -24.81 -13.60 10.79
CA PRO A 1005 -25.61 -12.69 10.00
C PRO A 1005 -24.80 -12.09 8.84
N ALA A 1006 -25.37 -12.12 7.64
CA ALA A 1006 -24.75 -11.60 6.43
C ALA A 1006 -25.40 -10.27 5.99
N GLN A 1007 -24.59 -9.38 5.45
CA GLN A 1007 -25.03 -8.10 4.88
C GLN A 1007 -24.40 -7.88 3.50
N PHE A 1008 -25.14 -7.21 2.62
CA PHE A 1008 -24.64 -6.67 1.36
C PHE A 1008 -24.32 -5.19 1.51
N TRP A 1009 -23.08 -4.82 1.21
CA TRP A 1009 -22.59 -3.45 1.23
C TRP A 1009 -22.26 -3.08 -0.21
N PHE A 1010 -23.03 -2.15 -0.78
CA PHE A 1010 -22.96 -1.76 -2.20
C PHE A 1010 -22.05 -0.55 -2.36
N PRO A 1011 -20.82 -0.70 -2.89
CA PRO A 1011 -19.85 0.40 -2.94
C PRO A 1011 -20.25 1.52 -3.90
N ASP A 1012 -21.10 1.27 -4.90
CA ASP A 1012 -21.56 2.29 -5.84
C ASP A 1012 -22.59 3.24 -5.22
N THR A 1013 -23.45 2.76 -4.32
CA THR A 1013 -24.48 3.58 -3.66
C THR A 1013 -24.12 3.97 -2.22
N GLY A 1014 -23.34 3.16 -1.51
CA GLY A 1014 -23.11 3.27 -0.07
C GLY A 1014 -24.19 2.58 0.78
N ASP A 1015 -25.12 1.85 0.16
CA ASP A 1015 -26.18 1.14 0.86
C ASP A 1015 -25.66 -0.10 1.58
N VAL A 1016 -26.26 -0.37 2.74
CA VAL A 1016 -26.03 -1.58 3.54
C VAL A 1016 -27.37 -2.27 3.76
N GLN A 1017 -27.46 -3.53 3.37
CA GLN A 1017 -28.69 -4.33 3.41
C GLN A 1017 -28.45 -5.64 4.15
N SER A 1018 -29.43 -6.09 4.94
CA SER A 1018 -29.38 -7.42 5.58
C SER A 1018 -29.70 -8.51 4.57
N CYS A 1019 -29.09 -9.69 4.71
CA CYS A 1019 -29.39 -10.84 3.88
C CYS A 1019 -30.09 -11.94 4.71
N PRO A 1020 -31.43 -12.06 4.63
CA PRO A 1020 -32.18 -13.04 5.40
C PRO A 1020 -32.09 -14.47 4.83
N ASP A 1021 -31.73 -14.61 3.54
CA ASP A 1021 -31.79 -15.86 2.79
C ASP A 1021 -30.50 -16.71 2.91
N ALA A 1022 -29.69 -16.47 3.94
CA ALA A 1022 -28.46 -17.21 4.21
C ALA A 1022 -28.73 -18.67 4.57
N GLN A 1023 -28.18 -19.59 3.78
CA GLN A 1023 -28.31 -21.03 4.01
C GLN A 1023 -27.00 -21.61 4.53
N ILE A 1024 -27.03 -22.24 5.71
CA ILE A 1024 -25.87 -22.99 6.21
C ILE A 1024 -25.76 -24.28 5.39
N VAL A 1025 -24.62 -24.50 4.75
CA VAL A 1025 -24.33 -25.66 3.90
C VAL A 1025 -23.01 -26.31 4.30
N PRO A 1026 -22.73 -27.56 3.90
CA PRO A 1026 -21.39 -28.12 4.05
C PRO A 1026 -20.35 -27.22 3.39
N GLY A 1027 -19.36 -26.76 4.16
CA GLY A 1027 -18.30 -25.87 3.69
C GLY A 1027 -18.51 -24.38 3.98
N GLY A 1028 -19.68 -23.95 4.49
CA GLY A 1028 -19.87 -22.58 4.97
C GLY A 1028 -21.30 -22.05 4.77
N VAL A 1029 -21.42 -20.79 4.35
CA VAL A 1029 -22.72 -20.13 4.13
C VAL A 1029 -22.96 -19.94 2.63
N LYS A 1030 -24.12 -20.40 2.16
CA LYS A 1030 -24.61 -20.21 0.79
C LYS A 1030 -25.53 -18.99 0.70
N LEU A 1031 -25.30 -18.14 -0.30
CA LEU A 1031 -26.10 -16.97 -0.63
C LEU A 1031 -26.33 -16.91 -2.15
N LYS A 1032 -27.53 -16.49 -2.56
CA LYS A 1032 -27.77 -16.16 -3.97
C LYS A 1032 -27.34 -14.72 -4.22
N LEU A 1033 -26.42 -14.53 -5.17
CA LEU A 1033 -26.00 -13.20 -5.63
C LEU A 1033 -26.58 -12.93 -7.02
N HIS A 1034 -27.10 -11.70 -7.18
CA HIS A 1034 -27.41 -11.12 -8.47
C HIS A 1034 -26.52 -9.89 -8.65
N LEU A 1035 -25.57 -9.99 -9.59
CA LEU A 1035 -24.65 -8.90 -9.92
C LEU A 1035 -24.95 -8.45 -11.35
N PRO A 1036 -25.31 -7.18 -11.57
CA PRO A 1036 -25.52 -6.68 -12.93
C PRO A 1036 -24.21 -6.70 -13.73
N ALA A 1037 -24.29 -6.40 -15.02
CA ALA A 1037 -23.12 -6.16 -15.87
C ALA A 1037 -22.07 -5.26 -15.17
N ALA A 1038 -20.84 -5.77 -15.02
CA ALA A 1038 -19.75 -5.12 -14.29
C ALA A 1038 -20.08 -4.72 -12.83
N GLY A 1039 -21.04 -5.39 -12.19
CA GLY A 1039 -21.46 -5.17 -10.80
C GLY A 1039 -20.50 -5.80 -9.79
N SER A 1040 -20.44 -5.20 -8.60
CA SER A 1040 -19.62 -5.69 -7.48
C SER A 1040 -20.31 -5.41 -6.15
N VAL A 1041 -20.04 -6.26 -5.14
CA VAL A 1041 -20.64 -6.17 -3.81
C VAL A 1041 -19.65 -6.61 -2.75
N PHE A 1042 -19.75 -6.03 -1.56
CA PHE A 1042 -19.15 -6.60 -0.36
C PHE A 1042 -20.18 -7.46 0.38
N VAL A 1043 -19.82 -8.70 0.69
CA VAL A 1043 -20.58 -9.60 1.56
C VAL A 1043 -19.87 -9.64 2.92
N VAL A 1044 -20.52 -9.11 3.95
CA VAL A 1044 -19.97 -8.92 5.29
C VAL A 1044 -20.69 -9.83 6.28
N PHE A 1045 -19.95 -10.69 7.00
CA PHE A 1045 -20.47 -11.64 7.98
C PHE A 1045 -19.98 -11.28 9.40
N GLY A 1046 -20.85 -10.85 10.31
CA GLY A 1046 -20.42 -10.36 11.64
C GLY A 1046 -21.50 -10.34 12.73
N ALA A 1047 -21.11 -10.01 13.96
CA ALA A 1047 -21.97 -10.09 15.16
C ALA A 1047 -23.02 -8.98 15.28
N SER A 1048 -22.76 -7.79 14.74
CA SER A 1048 -23.65 -6.63 14.82
C SER A 1048 -24.75 -6.72 13.77
N ALA A 1049 -25.81 -7.45 14.09
CA ALA A 1049 -27.10 -7.26 13.44
C ALA A 1049 -27.65 -5.89 13.86
N ILE A 1050 -27.89 -4.99 12.89
CA ILE A 1050 -28.79 -3.87 13.13
C ILE A 1050 -30.17 -4.46 13.45
N PRO A 1051 -30.91 -3.94 14.46
CA PRO A 1051 -32.27 -4.38 14.74
C PRO A 1051 -33.11 -4.30 13.45
N THR A 1052 -33.51 -5.50 12.99
CA THR A 1052 -34.57 -5.78 12.01
C THR A 1052 -35.07 -4.57 11.23
N LEU A 1053 -34.37 -4.21 10.15
CA LEU A 1053 -35.11 -3.78 8.96
C LEU A 1053 -35.91 -4.99 8.48
N PRO A 1054 -37.14 -4.80 7.96
CA PRO A 1054 -37.94 -5.91 7.44
C PRO A 1054 -37.09 -6.70 6.43
N PRO A 1055 -37.21 -8.05 6.40
CA PRO A 1055 -36.44 -8.88 5.50
C PRO A 1055 -36.67 -8.39 4.06
N SER A 1056 -35.69 -7.69 3.49
CA SER A 1056 -35.61 -7.58 2.05
C SER A 1056 -35.06 -8.92 1.60
N GLN A 1057 -35.91 -9.73 0.99
CA GLN A 1057 -35.43 -10.85 0.19
C GLN A 1057 -34.42 -10.30 -0.81
N THR A 1058 -33.42 -11.11 -1.14
CA THR A 1058 -32.46 -10.81 -2.22
C THR A 1058 -33.20 -10.14 -3.39
N ARG A 1059 -32.69 -9.03 -3.94
CA ARG A 1059 -33.20 -8.49 -5.22
C ARG A 1059 -33.03 -9.58 -6.28
N SER A 1060 -34.00 -10.49 -6.37
CA SER A 1060 -34.29 -11.17 -7.62
C SER A 1060 -34.53 -10.07 -8.65
N LYS A 1061 -34.05 -10.25 -9.89
CA LYS A 1061 -34.34 -9.27 -10.93
C LYS A 1061 -35.86 -9.09 -10.96
N PRO A 1062 -36.40 -7.91 -10.58
CA PRO A 1062 -37.83 -7.77 -10.41
C PRO A 1062 -38.52 -8.13 -11.72
N GLY A 1063 -39.58 -8.92 -11.64
CA GLY A 1063 -40.36 -9.26 -12.82
C GLY A 1063 -40.89 -7.98 -13.46
N VAL A 1064 -40.61 -7.77 -14.75
CA VAL A 1064 -41.14 -6.64 -15.51
C VAL A 1064 -42.64 -6.88 -15.76
N LEU A 1065 -43.49 -6.08 -15.13
CA LEU A 1065 -44.96 -6.13 -15.26
C LEU A 1065 -45.47 -5.34 -16.46
N ALA A 1066 -44.74 -4.29 -16.85
CA ALA A 1066 -44.98 -3.48 -18.03
C ALA A 1066 -43.70 -2.72 -18.41
N ALA A 1067 -43.51 -2.48 -19.70
CA ALA A 1067 -42.54 -1.51 -20.19
C ALA A 1067 -43.24 -0.53 -21.14
N TYR A 1068 -42.89 0.74 -21.05
CA TYR A 1068 -43.33 1.81 -21.94
C TYR A 1068 -42.10 2.49 -22.52
N GLU A 1069 -41.88 2.32 -23.82
CA GLU A 1069 -40.75 2.94 -24.50
C GLU A 1069 -41.02 4.41 -24.81
N ILE A 1070 -40.11 5.27 -24.36
CA ILE A 1070 -40.11 6.70 -24.64
C ILE A 1070 -39.52 6.92 -26.05
N SER A 1071 -40.36 6.68 -27.06
CA SER A 1071 -39.99 6.70 -28.48
C SER A 1071 -40.30 8.05 -29.17
N GLY A 1072 -39.93 8.17 -30.45
CA GLY A 1072 -40.12 9.37 -31.27
C GLY A 1072 -39.01 10.43 -31.08
N PRO A 1073 -39.16 11.64 -31.65
CA PRO A 1073 -38.07 12.61 -31.77
C PRO A 1073 -37.61 13.17 -30.42
N TRP A 1074 -36.30 13.35 -30.27
CA TRP A 1074 -35.65 13.96 -29.11
C TRP A 1074 -34.96 15.26 -29.51
N GLU A 1075 -35.11 16.32 -28.72
CA GLU A 1075 -34.30 17.53 -28.88
C GLU A 1075 -32.95 17.32 -28.18
N VAL A 1076 -31.85 17.43 -28.91
CA VAL A 1076 -30.49 17.31 -28.36
C VAL A 1076 -29.81 18.66 -28.43
N ARG A 1077 -29.37 19.18 -27.29
CA ARG A 1077 -28.64 20.45 -27.18
C ARG A 1077 -27.16 20.20 -26.91
N PHE A 1078 -26.31 20.94 -27.61
CA PHE A 1078 -24.86 20.88 -27.42
C PHE A 1078 -24.34 22.23 -26.90
N PRO A 1079 -23.29 22.22 -26.06
CA PRO A 1079 -22.64 23.44 -25.60
C PRO A 1079 -22.01 24.21 -26.77
N PRO A 1080 -21.95 25.55 -26.67
CA PRO A 1080 -21.28 26.36 -27.68
C PRO A 1080 -19.78 26.06 -27.74
N ASN A 1081 -19.14 26.42 -28.85
CA ASN A 1081 -17.68 26.36 -29.06
C ASN A 1081 -17.03 24.97 -29.04
N LEU A 1082 -17.81 23.88 -29.09
CA LEU A 1082 -17.29 22.50 -29.21
C LEU A 1082 -17.57 21.85 -30.59
N GLY A 1083 -17.83 22.69 -31.60
CA GLY A 1083 -17.98 22.28 -33.01
C GLY A 1083 -19.37 21.78 -33.40
N ALA A 1084 -20.20 21.34 -32.46
CA ALA A 1084 -21.59 20.95 -32.69
C ALA A 1084 -22.53 22.17 -32.82
N PRO A 1085 -23.67 22.03 -33.53
CA PRO A 1085 -24.72 23.06 -33.52
C PRO A 1085 -25.35 23.21 -32.13
N SER A 1086 -25.97 24.35 -31.82
CA SER A 1086 -26.61 24.58 -30.51
C SER A 1086 -27.71 23.56 -30.19
N SER A 1087 -28.44 23.08 -31.19
CA SER A 1087 -29.40 21.98 -31.06
C SER A 1087 -29.62 21.19 -32.36
N ARG A 1088 -30.15 19.97 -32.21
CA ARG A 1088 -30.55 19.06 -33.31
C ARG A 1088 -31.70 18.17 -32.84
N ILE A 1089 -32.69 17.92 -33.72
CA ILE A 1089 -33.72 16.91 -33.46
C ILE A 1089 -33.22 15.55 -33.93
N PHE A 1090 -33.23 14.56 -33.02
CA PHE A 1090 -32.88 13.18 -33.31
C PHE A 1090 -34.18 12.37 -33.45
N GLU A 1091 -34.52 11.97 -34.68
CA GLU A 1091 -35.70 11.13 -34.94
C GLU A 1091 -35.59 9.73 -34.30
N LYS A 1092 -34.35 9.26 -34.10
CA LYS A 1092 -34.02 8.02 -33.41
C LYS A 1092 -32.80 8.24 -32.53
N LEU A 1093 -32.77 7.55 -31.39
CA LEU A 1093 -31.59 7.46 -30.54
C LEU A 1093 -30.55 6.58 -31.25
N VAL A 1094 -29.40 7.18 -31.55
CA VAL A 1094 -28.29 6.56 -32.27
C VAL A 1094 -26.98 7.13 -31.74
N SER A 1095 -25.86 6.46 -32.04
CA SER A 1095 -24.55 7.04 -31.77
C SER A 1095 -24.37 8.35 -32.53
N TRP A 1096 -23.78 9.35 -31.87
CA TRP A 1096 -23.38 10.61 -32.47
C TRP A 1096 -22.51 10.38 -33.71
N THR A 1097 -21.67 9.34 -33.70
CA THR A 1097 -20.80 8.97 -34.82
C THR A 1097 -21.53 8.54 -36.09
N ALA A 1098 -22.82 8.18 -35.98
CA ALA A 1098 -23.68 7.85 -37.12
C ALA A 1098 -24.36 9.08 -37.73
N ILE A 1099 -24.29 10.24 -37.07
CA ILE A 1099 -24.83 11.51 -37.58
C ILE A 1099 -23.86 12.10 -38.61
N PRO A 1100 -24.30 12.45 -39.84
CA PRO A 1100 -23.40 12.95 -40.88
C PRO A 1100 -22.75 14.31 -40.60
N GLU A 1101 -23.31 15.11 -39.69
CA GLU A 1101 -22.76 16.42 -39.33
C GLU A 1101 -21.47 16.27 -38.52
N ASP A 1102 -20.33 16.68 -39.07
CA ASP A 1102 -19.00 16.54 -38.43
C ASP A 1102 -18.93 17.14 -37.02
N GLY A 1103 -19.67 18.23 -36.78
CA GLY A 1103 -19.79 18.85 -35.46
C GLY A 1103 -20.35 17.91 -34.39
N ILE A 1104 -21.29 17.03 -34.77
CA ILE A 1104 -21.91 16.03 -33.89
C ILE A 1104 -21.12 14.72 -33.93
N LYS A 1105 -20.74 14.26 -35.12
CA LYS A 1105 -19.96 13.02 -35.34
C LYS A 1105 -18.69 12.97 -34.48
N TYR A 1106 -17.99 14.09 -34.40
CA TYR A 1106 -16.75 14.25 -33.65
C TYR A 1106 -16.95 15.05 -32.35
N PHE A 1107 -18.19 15.16 -31.85
CA PHE A 1107 -18.43 15.86 -30.59
C PHE A 1107 -17.78 15.12 -29.42
N SER A 1108 -17.10 15.87 -28.55
CA SER A 1108 -16.68 15.41 -27.23
C SER A 1108 -17.10 16.43 -26.18
N GLY A 1109 -17.76 15.96 -25.12
CA GLY A 1109 -18.33 16.81 -24.07
C GLY A 1109 -19.69 16.30 -23.62
N THR A 1110 -20.49 17.18 -23.02
CA THR A 1110 -21.83 16.86 -22.52
C THR A 1110 -22.90 17.36 -23.49
N ALA A 1111 -23.77 16.47 -23.99
CA ALA A 1111 -24.97 16.84 -24.74
C ALA A 1111 -26.23 16.58 -23.90
N THR A 1112 -27.22 17.47 -23.96
CA THR A 1112 -28.48 17.34 -23.21
C THR A 1112 -29.62 16.90 -24.12
N TYR A 1113 -30.15 15.71 -23.85
CA TYR A 1113 -31.34 15.16 -24.50
C TYR A 1113 -32.58 15.62 -23.74
N LEU A 1114 -33.54 16.21 -24.43
CA LEU A 1114 -34.79 16.73 -23.89
C LEU A 1114 -35.97 16.01 -24.53
N LYS A 1115 -36.92 15.58 -23.70
CA LYS A 1115 -38.13 14.92 -24.13
C LYS A 1115 -39.32 15.31 -23.28
N GLU A 1116 -40.42 15.62 -23.95
CA GLU A 1116 -41.76 15.59 -23.37
C GLU A 1116 -42.49 14.36 -23.91
N PHE A 1117 -43.18 13.63 -23.04
CA PHE A 1117 -43.91 12.42 -23.40
C PHE A 1117 -45.12 12.21 -22.50
N GLU A 1118 -46.09 11.42 -22.95
CA GLU A 1118 -47.31 11.15 -22.20
C GLU A 1118 -47.34 9.73 -21.65
N VAL A 1119 -47.54 9.60 -20.35
CA VAL A 1119 -47.67 8.31 -19.67
C VAL A 1119 -49.15 7.94 -19.52
N PRO A 1120 -49.61 6.82 -20.08
CA PRO A 1120 -50.98 6.37 -19.93
C PRO A 1120 -51.31 6.04 -18.46
N ALA A 1121 -52.45 6.50 -17.95
CA ALA A 1121 -52.89 6.18 -16.59
C ALA A 1121 -53.01 4.66 -16.34
N SER A 1122 -53.33 3.88 -17.38
CA SER A 1122 -53.38 2.42 -17.33
C SER A 1122 -52.04 1.75 -17.03
N MET A 1123 -50.92 2.40 -17.36
CA MET A 1123 -49.59 1.92 -17.02
C MET A 1123 -49.34 2.03 -15.51
N LEU A 1124 -49.69 3.17 -14.92
CA LEU A 1124 -49.52 3.46 -13.50
C LEU A 1124 -50.51 2.67 -12.63
N ALA A 1125 -51.68 2.32 -13.19
CA ALA A 1125 -52.71 1.55 -12.51
C ALA A 1125 -52.31 0.09 -12.21
N LYS A 1126 -51.21 -0.42 -12.79
CA LYS A 1126 -50.75 -1.80 -12.59
C LYS A 1126 -50.24 -2.08 -11.17
N GLY A 1127 -49.89 -1.05 -10.40
CA GLY A 1127 -49.24 -1.18 -9.09
C GLY A 1127 -47.81 -1.74 -9.22
N GLY A 1128 -46.85 -1.21 -8.45
CA GLY A 1128 -45.45 -1.61 -8.54
C GLY A 1128 -44.48 -0.43 -8.38
N HIS A 1129 -43.19 -0.73 -8.39
CA HIS A 1129 -42.13 0.28 -8.46
C HIS A 1129 -41.90 0.68 -9.92
N LEU A 1130 -41.57 1.94 -10.16
CA LEU A 1130 -41.31 2.46 -11.51
C LEU A 1130 -39.83 2.80 -11.65
N GLU A 1131 -39.19 2.17 -12.64
CA GLU A 1131 -37.82 2.46 -13.01
C GLU A 1131 -37.77 3.16 -14.38
N LEU A 1132 -36.95 4.21 -14.49
CA LEU A 1132 -36.52 4.75 -15.77
C LEU A 1132 -35.23 4.03 -16.17
N ASP A 1133 -35.30 3.22 -17.22
CA ASP A 1133 -34.14 2.57 -17.84
C ASP A 1133 -33.71 3.38 -19.07
N LEU A 1134 -32.47 3.87 -19.08
CA LEU A 1134 -31.91 4.60 -20.21
C LEU A 1134 -31.41 3.67 -21.34
N GLY A 1135 -31.38 2.36 -21.10
CA GLY A 1135 -30.83 1.38 -22.03
C GLY A 1135 -29.32 1.53 -22.18
N GLN A 1136 -28.85 1.52 -23.44
CA GLN A 1136 -27.43 1.64 -23.73
C GLN A 1136 -27.04 3.09 -23.99
N LEU A 1137 -25.90 3.49 -23.42
CA LEU A 1137 -25.30 4.80 -23.60
C LEU A 1137 -23.77 4.73 -23.48
N ARG A 1138 -23.09 5.75 -24.00
CA ARG A 1138 -21.66 6.01 -23.77
C ARG A 1138 -21.44 7.49 -23.44
N ASN A 1139 -20.90 7.87 -22.27
CA ASN A 1139 -20.30 7.05 -21.18
C ASN A 1139 -20.89 7.31 -19.80
N VAL A 1140 -21.33 8.53 -19.52
CA VAL A 1140 -21.92 8.94 -18.23
C VAL A 1140 -23.23 9.66 -18.48
N ALA A 1141 -24.22 9.43 -17.62
CA ALA A 1141 -25.54 10.06 -17.67
C ALA A 1141 -25.82 10.81 -16.36
N GLU A 1142 -26.40 12.00 -16.47
CA GLU A 1142 -27.03 12.72 -15.36
C GLU A 1142 -28.47 13.04 -15.79
N VAL A 1143 -29.43 12.71 -14.93
CA VAL A 1143 -30.85 12.74 -15.28
C VAL A 1143 -31.61 13.69 -14.38
N GLU A 1144 -32.52 14.43 -14.99
CA GLU A 1144 -33.58 15.19 -14.34
C GLU A 1144 -34.93 14.71 -14.89
N PHE A 1145 -35.88 14.42 -13.99
CA PHE A 1145 -37.20 13.93 -14.34
C PHE A 1145 -38.25 14.80 -13.66
N ASN A 1146 -39.12 15.45 -14.45
CA ASN A 1146 -40.09 16.43 -13.97
C ASN A 1146 -39.46 17.50 -13.05
N ASP A 1147 -38.34 18.07 -13.49
CA ASP A 1147 -37.56 19.11 -12.79
C ASP A 1147 -36.88 18.63 -11.49
N GLU A 1148 -36.90 17.31 -11.18
CA GLU A 1148 -36.20 16.70 -10.05
C GLU A 1148 -34.90 16.00 -10.49
N PRO A 1149 -33.73 16.33 -9.91
CA PRO A 1149 -32.47 15.67 -10.23
C PRO A 1149 -32.41 14.25 -9.64
N LEU A 1150 -32.14 13.25 -10.48
CA LEU A 1150 -32.03 11.84 -10.08
C LEU A 1150 -30.57 11.39 -9.81
N GLY A 1151 -29.61 12.28 -10.07
CA GLY A 1151 -28.18 12.03 -9.91
C GLY A 1151 -27.51 11.39 -11.14
N ILE A 1152 -26.27 10.92 -10.92
CA ILE A 1152 -25.37 10.47 -11.98
C ILE A 1152 -25.32 8.93 -12.04
N ARG A 1153 -25.31 8.38 -13.26
CA ARG A 1153 -25.01 6.98 -13.56
C ARG A 1153 -23.82 6.90 -14.51
N TRP A 1154 -22.79 6.19 -14.07
CA TRP A 1154 -21.48 6.11 -14.73
C TRP A 1154 -21.10 4.66 -15.09
N LYS A 1155 -21.96 3.70 -14.73
CA LYS A 1155 -21.88 2.29 -15.07
C LYS A 1155 -23.28 1.69 -15.23
N PRO A 1156 -23.42 0.54 -15.92
CA PRO A 1156 -24.65 -0.23 -15.89
C PRO A 1156 -25.04 -0.74 -14.49
N PRO A 1157 -26.33 -1.00 -14.25
CA PRO A 1157 -27.46 -0.61 -15.11
C PRO A 1157 -27.67 0.91 -15.08
N PHE A 1158 -28.03 1.51 -16.21
CA PHE A 1158 -28.32 2.94 -16.32
C PHE A 1158 -29.79 3.23 -15.98
N SER A 1159 -30.21 2.82 -14.78
CA SER A 1159 -31.58 2.96 -14.31
C SER A 1159 -31.74 3.80 -13.05
N TYR A 1160 -32.93 4.39 -12.89
CA TYR A 1160 -33.31 5.26 -11.79
C TYR A 1160 -34.69 4.89 -11.26
N ASP A 1161 -34.85 4.88 -9.93
CA ASP A 1161 -36.17 4.82 -9.32
C ASP A 1161 -36.86 6.17 -9.52
N VAL A 1162 -38.01 6.14 -10.19
CA VAL A 1162 -38.87 7.32 -10.45
C VAL A 1162 -40.26 7.13 -9.84
N THR A 1163 -40.39 6.19 -8.90
CA THR A 1163 -41.62 5.94 -8.15
C THR A 1163 -42.08 7.22 -7.47
N GLY A 1164 -43.34 7.62 -7.72
CA GLY A 1164 -43.90 8.86 -7.18
C GLY A 1164 -43.52 10.13 -7.95
N LEU A 1165 -42.55 10.09 -8.86
CA LEU A 1165 -42.18 11.21 -9.73
C LEU A 1165 -42.95 11.19 -11.07
N VAL A 1166 -43.24 9.99 -11.58
CA VAL A 1166 -44.04 9.81 -12.80
C VAL A 1166 -45.51 10.16 -12.57
N ARG A 1167 -46.10 10.96 -13.47
CA ARG A 1167 -47.51 11.38 -13.41
C ARG A 1167 -48.27 10.88 -14.63
N PRO A 1168 -49.58 10.58 -14.54
CA PRO A 1168 -50.37 10.32 -15.74
C PRO A 1168 -50.43 11.57 -16.62
N GLY A 1169 -50.39 11.38 -17.94
CA GLY A 1169 -50.29 12.49 -18.89
C GLY A 1169 -48.85 12.98 -19.07
N LYS A 1170 -48.65 14.28 -19.20
CA LYS A 1170 -47.38 14.88 -19.63
C LYS A 1170 -46.28 14.76 -18.57
N ASN A 1171 -45.12 14.27 -18.98
CA ASN A 1171 -43.87 14.24 -18.21
C ASN A 1171 -42.73 14.84 -19.02
N ARG A 1172 -41.69 15.31 -18.32
CA ARG A 1172 -40.49 15.92 -18.89
C ARG A 1172 -39.26 15.14 -18.42
N LEU A 1173 -38.37 14.85 -19.36
CA LEU A 1173 -37.12 14.15 -19.10
C LEU A 1173 -35.97 14.91 -19.76
N ALA A 1174 -34.96 15.22 -18.96
CA ALA A 1174 -33.67 15.74 -19.42
C ALA A 1174 -32.56 14.74 -19.07
N VAL A 1175 -31.78 14.32 -20.06
CA VAL A 1175 -30.65 13.40 -19.89
C VAL A 1175 -29.39 14.04 -20.44
N LYS A 1176 -28.45 14.39 -19.57
CA LYS A 1176 -27.13 14.88 -19.94
C LYS A 1176 -26.22 13.69 -20.16
N ILE A 1177 -25.73 13.49 -21.38
CA ILE A 1177 -24.79 12.43 -21.73
C ILE A 1177 -23.42 13.02 -22.00
N THR A 1178 -22.39 12.44 -21.36
CA THR A 1178 -21.00 12.85 -21.53
C THR A 1178 -20.16 11.70 -22.05
N ASN A 1179 -19.42 11.91 -23.15
CA ASN A 1179 -18.47 10.94 -23.71
C ASN A 1179 -17.02 11.30 -23.34
N VAL A 1180 -16.02 10.81 -24.09
CA VAL A 1180 -14.59 11.09 -23.91
C VAL A 1180 -14.03 11.97 -25.04
N TRP A 1181 -12.83 12.54 -24.85
CA TRP A 1181 -12.16 13.43 -25.82
C TRP A 1181 -11.76 12.79 -27.14
N ALA A 1182 -11.67 11.45 -27.22
CA ALA A 1182 -11.21 10.73 -28.40
C ALA A 1182 -11.88 11.20 -29.72
N ASN A 1183 -13.19 11.42 -29.71
CA ASN A 1183 -13.93 11.78 -30.93
C ASN A 1183 -13.53 13.16 -31.47
N ARG A 1184 -13.43 14.16 -30.59
CA ARG A 1184 -13.01 15.51 -30.98
C ARG A 1184 -11.56 15.55 -31.43
N LEU A 1185 -10.68 14.77 -30.79
CA LEU A 1185 -9.28 14.63 -31.21
C LEU A 1185 -9.16 14.04 -32.62
N VAL A 1186 -9.95 13.00 -32.94
CA VAL A 1186 -10.01 12.43 -34.29
C VAL A 1186 -10.51 13.47 -35.31
N GLY A 1187 -11.57 14.22 -34.97
CA GLY A 1187 -12.10 15.26 -35.85
C GLY A 1187 -11.11 16.42 -36.07
N ASP A 1188 -10.40 16.85 -35.03
CA ASP A 1188 -9.45 17.96 -35.10
C ASP A 1188 -8.17 17.60 -35.86
N ALA A 1189 -7.78 16.32 -35.86
CA ALA A 1189 -6.67 15.83 -36.67
C ALA A 1189 -6.90 16.03 -38.19
N LEU A 1190 -8.16 16.18 -38.62
CA LEU A 1190 -8.55 16.46 -40.00
C LEU A 1190 -8.55 17.97 -40.34
N LEU A 1191 -8.41 18.84 -39.34
CA LEU A 1191 -8.51 20.28 -39.49
C LEU A 1191 -7.12 20.96 -39.47
N PRO A 1192 -6.98 22.12 -40.13
CA PRO A 1192 -5.82 22.99 -39.93
C PRO A 1192 -5.78 23.49 -38.48
N LYS A 1193 -4.58 23.76 -37.97
CA LYS A 1193 -4.32 24.06 -36.56
C LYS A 1193 -5.23 25.15 -35.99
N GLU A 1194 -5.49 26.21 -36.75
CA GLU A 1194 -6.26 27.39 -36.33
C GLU A 1194 -7.76 27.11 -36.16
N LYS A 1195 -8.24 25.96 -36.67
CA LYS A 1195 -9.64 25.52 -36.56
C LYS A 1195 -9.85 24.41 -35.54
N ARG A 1196 -8.78 23.89 -34.93
CA ARG A 1196 -8.87 22.85 -33.90
C ARG A 1196 -9.38 23.45 -32.61
N ILE A 1197 -10.21 22.69 -31.90
CA ILE A 1197 -10.71 23.03 -30.56
C ILE A 1197 -9.72 22.53 -29.52
N THR A 1198 -9.16 21.35 -29.79
CA THR A 1198 -8.27 20.66 -28.87
C THR A 1198 -6.81 21.10 -29.04
N ARG A 1199 -6.11 21.15 -27.90
CA ARG A 1199 -4.67 21.36 -27.81
C ARG A 1199 -4.08 20.23 -26.98
N ILE A 1200 -3.28 19.39 -27.65
CA ILE A 1200 -2.55 18.28 -27.04
C ILE A 1200 -1.05 18.49 -27.21
N THR A 1201 -0.33 18.19 -26.14
CA THR A 1201 1.12 18.38 -26.05
C THR A 1201 1.92 17.21 -26.60
N GLN A 1202 1.24 16.15 -27.06
CA GLN A 1202 1.82 14.99 -27.73
C GLN A 1202 0.90 14.52 -28.87
N LYS A 1203 1.47 13.88 -29.90
CA LYS A 1203 0.66 13.29 -30.98
C LYS A 1203 0.08 11.95 -30.52
N VAL A 1204 -1.23 11.79 -30.66
CA VAL A 1204 -1.94 10.56 -30.28
C VAL A 1204 -2.51 9.87 -31.52
N GLY A 1205 -2.35 8.55 -31.59
CA GLY A 1205 -2.97 7.72 -32.63
C GLY A 1205 -4.31 7.18 -32.14
N ILE A 1206 -5.40 7.65 -32.73
CA ILE A 1206 -6.77 7.15 -32.48
C ILE A 1206 -7.34 6.71 -33.82
N ASP A 1207 -7.70 5.44 -33.93
CA ASP A 1207 -8.09 4.81 -35.21
C ASP A 1207 -9.38 5.39 -35.81
N GLY A 1208 -10.27 5.93 -34.98
CA GLY A 1208 -11.54 6.52 -35.40
C GLY A 1208 -12.38 6.98 -34.21
N PRO A 1209 -13.53 7.65 -34.45
CA PRO A 1209 -14.40 8.08 -33.37
C PRO A 1209 -15.06 6.86 -32.69
N LEU A 1210 -15.14 6.89 -31.37
CA LEU A 1210 -15.80 5.90 -30.52
C LEU A 1210 -17.31 6.16 -30.47
N GLU A 1211 -18.10 5.10 -30.28
CA GLU A 1211 -19.54 5.25 -30.05
C GLU A 1211 -19.82 6.17 -28.85
N ALA A 1212 -20.76 7.09 -29.02
CA ALA A 1212 -21.04 8.14 -28.05
C ALA A 1212 -22.51 8.58 -28.11
N GLY A 1213 -23.08 8.93 -26.95
CA GLY A 1213 -24.47 9.38 -26.85
C GLY A 1213 -25.39 8.36 -26.21
N LEU A 1214 -26.70 8.65 -26.29
CA LEU A 1214 -27.79 7.79 -25.81
C LEU A 1214 -28.31 6.95 -26.98
N PHE A 1215 -28.21 5.63 -26.87
CA PHE A 1215 -28.65 4.67 -27.89
C PHE A 1215 -30.02 4.07 -27.55
N GLY A 1216 -30.37 4.02 -26.27
CA GLY A 1216 -31.62 3.46 -25.79
C GLY A 1216 -31.69 1.92 -25.88
N PRO A 1217 -32.90 1.34 -25.95
CA PRO A 1217 -34.18 2.04 -25.84
C PRO A 1217 -34.32 2.68 -24.45
N VAL A 1218 -34.92 3.88 -24.39
CA VAL A 1218 -35.25 4.53 -23.11
C VAL A 1218 -36.67 4.12 -22.74
N GLN A 1219 -36.85 3.57 -21.54
CA GLN A 1219 -38.12 2.96 -21.15
C GLN A 1219 -38.48 3.32 -19.70
N LEU A 1220 -39.77 3.49 -19.45
CA LEU A 1220 -40.33 3.34 -18.11
C LEU A 1220 -40.72 1.87 -17.92
N VAL A 1221 -40.24 1.27 -16.84
CA VAL A 1221 -40.46 -0.13 -16.52
C VAL A 1221 -41.20 -0.20 -15.20
N VAL A 1222 -42.39 -0.81 -15.22
CA VAL A 1222 -43.11 -1.19 -14.01
C VAL A 1222 -42.53 -2.51 -13.57
N VAL A 1223 -41.83 -2.50 -12.46
CA VAL A 1223 -41.29 -3.68 -11.81
C VAL A 1223 -42.21 -4.11 -10.68
N ALA A 1224 -42.37 -5.43 -10.52
CA ALA A 1224 -43.17 -5.98 -9.42
C ALA A 1224 -42.64 -5.48 -8.07
N THR A 1225 -43.54 -4.98 -7.21
CA THR A 1225 -43.22 -4.78 -5.80
C THR A 1225 -43.12 -6.16 -5.15
N ASP A 1226 -41.99 -6.45 -4.51
CA ASP A 1226 -41.95 -7.56 -3.56
C ASP A 1226 -43.03 -7.29 -2.52
N SER A 1227 -44.06 -8.13 -2.52
CA SER A 1227 -45.26 -7.93 -1.71
C SER A 1227 -44.92 -8.15 -0.23
N SER A 1228 -44.50 -7.12 0.52
CA SER A 1228 -44.66 -7.03 2.00
C SER A 1228 -43.97 -5.86 2.76
N VAL A 1229 -43.79 -4.65 2.20
CA VAL A 1229 -43.34 -3.49 3.02
C VAL A 1229 -44.43 -2.41 3.13
N PRO A 1230 -44.94 -2.08 4.32
CA PRO A 1230 -45.74 -0.87 4.53
C PRO A 1230 -44.82 0.36 4.63
N HIS A 1231 -45.07 1.38 3.80
CA HIS A 1231 -44.33 2.64 3.86
C HIS A 1231 -44.66 3.44 5.14
N PRO A 1232 -43.69 4.14 5.75
CA PRO A 1232 -43.97 5.17 6.73
C PRO A 1232 -44.68 6.33 6.02
N LYS A 1233 -45.87 6.68 6.50
CA LYS A 1233 -46.57 7.90 6.08
C LYS A 1233 -45.66 9.09 6.37
N ALA A 1234 -45.45 9.93 5.36
CA ALA A 1234 -44.81 11.23 5.52
C ALA A 1234 -45.54 12.02 6.61
N ASN A 1235 -44.88 12.25 7.74
CA ASN A 1235 -45.35 13.16 8.76
C ASN A 1235 -45.16 14.58 8.19
N LYS A 1236 -46.24 15.16 7.64
CA LYS A 1236 -46.31 16.60 7.40
C LYS A 1236 -46.30 17.29 8.76
N GLN A 1237 -45.14 17.75 9.19
CA GLN A 1237 -45.05 18.80 10.19
C GLN A 1237 -45.39 20.12 9.48
N GLU A 1238 -46.61 20.60 9.68
CA GLU A 1238 -47.00 21.97 9.37
C GLU A 1238 -46.19 22.91 10.26
N SER A 1239 -45.21 23.62 9.70
CA SER A 1239 -44.61 24.80 10.31
C SER A 1239 -45.46 26.02 9.95
N SER A 1240 -46.38 26.38 10.84
CA SER A 1240 -46.98 27.70 10.87
C SER A 1240 -46.07 28.63 11.70
N GLU A 1241 -45.42 29.59 11.06
CA GLU A 1241 -44.97 30.82 11.71
C GLU A 1241 -45.68 32.02 11.07
N PRO A 1242 -46.24 32.94 11.87
CA PRO A 1242 -46.91 34.13 11.38
C PRO A 1242 -45.93 35.28 11.16
N GLU A 1243 -46.31 36.17 10.25
CA GLU A 1243 -45.69 37.47 9.99
C GLU A 1243 -45.33 38.24 11.27
N LYS A 1244 -44.04 38.55 11.44
CA LYS A 1244 -43.50 39.93 11.61
C LYS A 1244 -41.98 39.98 11.66
#